data_AF-A0A094N156-F1
#
_entry.id   AF-A0A094N156-F1
#
_cell.length_a   1.000
_cell.length_b   1.000
_cell.length_c   1.000
_cell.angle_alpha   90.00
_cell.angle_beta   90.00
_cell.angle_gamma   90.00
#
_symmetry.space_group_name_H-M   'P 1'
#
loop_
_entity.id
_entity.type
_entity.pdbx_description
1 polymer ?
#
loop_
_entity_poly.entity_id
_entity_poly.type
_entity_poly.pdbx_seq_one_letter_code
_entity_poly.pdbx_strand_id
1 'polypeptide(L)'
;MALSHSVTTCLSLPVHYVICELGFEKKDTYDINNILSENGEVCWGAITEHVCYLESDQNVDYIKSIRSLGPVCESVNLHFKSLTKEQFVIQYALWFHWTNCTELFLEVFDVLQYTQTTEVALGLMKLTSCLERALGDVYLLIGKDCPFLLRDLLASEQLAVVFGQAVMNVLRVFIGSPYGLNLRNVLWHGFASPQEIPAKYCAMLLFLTAGLGQLLQTYLLQTKSTLVHRPYVIFVSLEELDVFPGKYLDHETLSIAEELVTLSSFVLKTMLPFWMAALTAFKQSRYADCVILLLPQLEVGLRLLFTTTNKCPNRLLTAEASAFYTTFDEMLAKHLDNEEINQLPAVLEEPAMASEFLWDFLNHQEGPRIRDHLSHGEINLKAFPREVANQIVAFAITLLCRFSDEDMLPFKEHVVIKPLMNCASCYRSRFHPISRLKKQVLKCMKSIHLWPELPMVPEEHIQTNKGLEGNAEPSTLILMISEIISQLQQYMPQNCYTSVDPINSVLTERWKFFFFWRLLVELCDTHICTLYSPRPVLEILAVLRKISAQCHQVSERVIASAELRYQQWMNKTLRSRQRHNYLRMLNSIKFLSPVLRLILVLITLELVNIHFVCKKNPFDYQQYIKFLKSVLQYTENLVTYASPDKNKWDETMELTNKALIKIRKISDRKLMLMQL
;
A
#
# COMPACT_ATOMS: atom_id res chain seq x y z
N MET A 1 8.89 -30.01 13.89
CA MET A 1 7.71 -30.37 13.07
C MET A 1 6.61 -31.09 13.86
N ALA A 2 6.43 -30.86 15.18
CA ALA A 2 5.43 -31.62 15.98
C ALA A 2 4.16 -30.84 16.38
N LEU A 3 3.95 -29.60 15.88
CA LEU A 3 2.86 -28.72 16.32
C LEU A 3 1.65 -28.66 15.36
N SER A 4 1.78 -29.08 14.10
CA SER A 4 0.71 -28.87 13.10
C SER A 4 -0.49 -29.82 13.23
N HIS A 5 -0.43 -30.83 14.09
CA HIS A 5 -1.49 -31.85 14.21
C HIS A 5 -2.39 -31.72 15.44
N SER A 6 -2.12 -30.78 16.36
CA SER A 6 -2.91 -30.62 17.61
C SER A 6 -3.60 -29.27 17.79
N VAL A 7 -3.37 -28.28 16.91
CA VAL A 7 -3.98 -26.95 17.04
C VAL A 7 -5.44 -27.00 16.57
N THR A 8 -6.37 -27.04 17.52
CA THR A 8 -7.82 -27.04 17.27
C THR A 8 -8.41 -25.63 17.22
N THR A 9 -7.69 -24.63 17.71
CA THR A 9 -8.11 -23.22 17.74
C THR A 9 -6.89 -22.30 17.74
N CYS A 10 -7.02 -21.11 17.15
CA CYS A 10 -6.04 -20.03 17.29
C CYS A 10 -6.47 -18.97 18.33
N LEU A 11 -7.62 -19.15 18.99
CA LEU A 11 -8.06 -18.32 20.09
C LEU A 11 -7.42 -18.82 21.39
N SER A 12 -6.99 -17.91 22.26
CA SER A 12 -6.62 -18.31 23.62
C SER A 12 -7.86 -18.73 24.40
N LEU A 13 -7.69 -19.54 25.45
CA LEU A 13 -8.82 -20.07 26.22
C LEU A 13 -9.80 -18.98 26.71
N PRO A 14 -9.34 -17.83 27.27
CA PRO A 14 -10.25 -16.74 27.65
C PRO A 14 -11.02 -16.16 26.47
N VAL A 15 -10.36 -15.93 25.34
CA VAL A 15 -11.00 -15.34 24.14
C VAL A 15 -11.99 -16.32 23.52
N HIS A 16 -11.63 -17.61 23.44
CA HIS A 16 -12.52 -18.67 22.98
C HIS A 16 -13.80 -18.72 23.83
N TYR A 17 -13.67 -18.74 25.16
CA TYR A 17 -14.82 -18.72 26.06
C TYR A 17 -15.70 -17.49 25.85
N VAL A 18 -15.10 -16.29 25.77
CA VAL A 18 -15.83 -15.03 25.57
C VAL A 18 -16.63 -15.03 24.27
N ILE A 19 -16.06 -15.54 23.17
CA ILE A 19 -16.72 -15.55 21.86
C ILE A 19 -17.73 -16.70 21.74
N CYS A 20 -17.30 -17.92 22.03
CA CYS A 20 -18.03 -19.14 21.70
C CYS A 20 -19.10 -19.51 22.75
N GLU A 21 -18.90 -19.15 24.03
CA GLU A 21 -19.67 -19.71 25.14
C GLU A 21 -20.39 -18.65 25.97
N LEU A 22 -19.70 -17.57 26.39
CA LEU A 22 -20.16 -16.61 27.39
C LEU A 22 -21.55 -16.02 27.12
N GLY A 23 -21.83 -15.63 25.87
CA GLY A 23 -23.15 -15.07 25.49
C GLY A 23 -24.28 -16.11 25.52
N PHE A 24 -23.96 -17.40 25.44
CA PHE A 24 -24.93 -18.47 25.24
C PHE A 24 -25.04 -19.43 26.42
N GLU A 25 -24.46 -19.06 27.57
CA GLU A 25 -24.64 -19.78 28.84
C GLU A 25 -26.11 -19.82 29.26
N LYS A 26 -26.83 -18.71 29.04
CA LYS A 26 -28.28 -18.64 29.21
C LYS A 26 -28.96 -19.10 27.93
N LYS A 27 -29.87 -20.07 28.07
CA LYS A 27 -30.70 -20.58 26.95
C LYS A 27 -32.05 -19.89 26.85
N ASP A 28 -32.27 -18.84 27.64
CA ASP A 28 -33.49 -18.04 27.59
C ASP A 28 -33.56 -17.31 26.25
N THR A 29 -34.75 -17.23 25.67
CA THR A 29 -35.03 -16.38 24.51
C THR A 29 -35.80 -15.14 24.98
N TYR A 30 -35.41 -13.97 24.47
CA TYR A 30 -36.17 -12.74 24.64
C TYR A 30 -37.31 -12.67 23.61
N ASP A 31 -38.46 -12.16 24.02
CA ASP A 31 -39.54 -11.89 23.06
C ASP A 31 -39.09 -10.81 22.07
N ILE A 32 -39.13 -11.13 20.77
CA ILE A 32 -38.76 -10.22 19.68
C ILE A 32 -39.60 -8.94 19.72
N ASN A 33 -40.85 -9.01 20.20
CA ASN A 33 -41.75 -7.86 20.30
C ASN A 33 -41.28 -6.80 21.32
N ASN A 34 -40.37 -7.16 22.23
CA ASN A 34 -39.77 -6.20 23.16
C ASN A 34 -38.60 -5.43 22.53
N ILE A 35 -37.95 -6.01 21.52
CA ILE A 35 -36.76 -5.44 20.86
C ILE A 35 -37.05 -4.86 19.47
N LEU A 36 -38.23 -5.15 18.92
CA LEU A 36 -38.70 -4.70 17.61
C LEU A 36 -40.16 -4.25 17.72
N SER A 37 -40.45 -3.04 17.25
CA SER A 37 -41.83 -2.54 17.20
C SER A 37 -42.64 -3.21 16.08
N GLU A 38 -43.97 -3.10 16.15
CA GLU A 38 -44.87 -3.58 15.08
C GLU A 38 -44.56 -2.96 13.70
N ASN A 39 -43.99 -1.74 13.69
CA ASN A 39 -43.60 -1.03 12.48
C ASN A 39 -42.19 -1.40 11.98
N GLY A 40 -41.50 -2.34 12.65
CA GLY A 40 -40.14 -2.76 12.31
C GLY A 40 -39.03 -1.83 12.79
N GLU A 41 -39.32 -0.96 13.78
CA GLU A 41 -38.32 -0.09 14.39
C GLU A 41 -37.59 -0.79 15.53
N VAL A 42 -36.28 -0.60 15.61
CA VAL A 42 -35.44 -1.20 16.65
C VAL A 42 -35.67 -0.48 17.98
N CYS A 43 -36.11 -1.23 18.99
CA CYS A 43 -36.32 -0.70 20.35
C CYS A 43 -34.98 -0.63 21.09
N TRP A 44 -34.20 0.43 20.83
CA TRP A 44 -32.87 0.61 21.42
C TRP A 44 -32.85 0.57 22.96
N GLY A 45 -33.89 1.08 23.63
CA GLY A 45 -34.00 1.02 25.09
C GLY A 45 -33.84 -0.40 25.62
N ALA A 46 -34.63 -1.35 25.09
CA ALA A 46 -34.59 -2.75 25.48
C ALA A 46 -33.21 -3.40 25.23
N ILE A 47 -32.48 -2.99 24.19
CA ILE A 47 -31.13 -3.51 23.92
C ILE A 47 -30.10 -2.90 24.87
N THR A 48 -30.16 -1.59 25.08
CA THR A 48 -29.18 -0.86 25.90
C THR A 48 -29.27 -1.18 27.39
N GLU A 49 -30.43 -1.64 27.88
CA GLU A 49 -30.61 -2.16 29.24
C GLU A 49 -29.72 -3.38 29.55
N HIS A 50 -29.31 -4.12 28.51
CA HIS A 50 -28.39 -5.25 28.67
C HIS A 50 -26.91 -4.84 28.77
N VAL A 51 -26.57 -3.57 28.53
CA VAL A 51 -25.21 -3.07 28.70
C VAL A 51 -24.97 -2.73 30.17
N CYS A 52 -24.04 -3.46 30.79
CA CYS A 52 -23.65 -3.25 32.18
C CYS A 52 -22.44 -2.31 32.26
N TYR A 53 -22.35 -1.57 33.35
CA TYR A 53 -21.25 -0.64 33.63
C TYR A 53 -20.54 -1.00 34.93
N LEU A 54 -19.24 -0.74 35.00
CA LEU A 54 -18.45 -0.87 36.21
C LEU A 54 -18.80 0.24 37.20
N GLU A 55 -18.86 -0.11 38.48
CA GLU A 55 -19.24 0.82 39.56
C GLU A 55 -18.22 1.95 39.77
N SER A 56 -16.95 1.72 39.41
CA SER A 56 -15.84 2.63 39.72
C SER A 56 -15.67 3.79 38.74
N ASP A 57 -15.93 3.58 37.46
CA ASP A 57 -15.56 4.52 36.38
C ASP A 57 -16.61 4.65 35.27
N GLN A 58 -17.78 4.04 35.43
CA GLN A 58 -18.85 3.97 34.42
C GLN A 58 -18.36 3.44 33.05
N ASN A 59 -17.25 2.71 33.00
CA ASN A 59 -16.84 2.00 31.80
C ASN A 59 -17.72 0.76 31.60
N VAL A 60 -17.82 0.29 30.35
CA VAL A 60 -18.61 -0.89 30.03
C VAL A 60 -18.00 -2.13 30.69
N ASP A 61 -18.80 -2.85 31.48
CA ASP A 61 -18.49 -4.19 31.97
C ASP A 61 -18.76 -5.18 30.83
N TYR A 62 -17.74 -5.43 30.00
CA TYR A 62 -17.88 -6.25 28.80
C TYR A 62 -18.35 -7.67 29.10
N ILE A 63 -17.86 -8.31 30.17
CA ILE A 63 -18.22 -9.69 30.49
C ILE A 63 -19.69 -9.81 30.87
N LYS A 64 -20.18 -8.93 31.75
CA LYS A 64 -21.62 -8.93 32.10
C LYS A 64 -22.48 -8.54 30.91
N SER A 65 -22.04 -7.57 30.11
CA SER A 65 -22.76 -7.11 28.92
C SER A 65 -22.89 -8.22 27.87
N ILE A 66 -21.82 -8.95 27.56
CA ILE A 66 -21.85 -10.08 26.60
C ILE A 66 -22.81 -11.16 27.08
N ARG A 67 -22.73 -11.55 28.36
CA ARG A 67 -23.64 -12.55 28.95
C ARG A 67 -25.10 -12.11 28.92
N SER A 68 -25.36 -10.80 29.07
CA SER A 68 -26.70 -10.23 29.07
C SER A 68 -27.27 -10.07 27.65
N LEU A 69 -26.44 -9.68 26.68
CA LEU A 69 -26.83 -9.46 25.28
C LEU A 69 -26.99 -10.77 24.48
N GLY A 70 -26.35 -11.86 24.89
CA GLY A 70 -26.38 -13.11 24.11
C GLY A 70 -27.79 -13.71 23.88
N PRO A 71 -28.71 -13.74 24.86
CA PRO A 71 -30.12 -14.05 24.64
C PRO A 71 -30.81 -13.16 23.60
N VAL A 72 -30.46 -11.86 23.56
CA VAL A 72 -30.97 -10.92 22.55
C VAL A 72 -30.45 -11.28 21.15
N CYS A 73 -29.16 -11.62 21.05
CA CYS A 73 -28.58 -12.11 19.79
C CYS A 73 -29.28 -13.37 19.28
N GLU A 74 -29.66 -14.29 20.18
CA GLU A 74 -30.41 -15.49 19.81
C GLU A 74 -31.79 -15.13 19.25
N SER A 75 -32.53 -14.27 19.95
CA SER A 75 -33.86 -13.83 19.50
C SER A 75 -33.84 -13.15 18.14
N VAL A 76 -32.86 -12.26 17.90
CA VAL A 76 -32.69 -11.60 16.59
C VAL A 76 -32.37 -12.63 15.49
N ASN A 77 -31.51 -13.60 15.78
CA ASN A 77 -31.17 -14.65 14.83
C ASN A 77 -32.37 -15.55 14.49
N LEU A 78 -33.19 -15.93 15.49
CA LEU A 78 -34.42 -16.68 15.27
C LEU A 78 -35.44 -15.88 14.45
N HIS A 79 -35.59 -14.58 14.73
CA HIS A 79 -36.43 -13.68 13.96
C HIS A 79 -35.99 -13.62 12.50
N PHE A 80 -34.72 -13.39 12.22
CA PHE A 80 -34.20 -13.36 10.85
C PHE A 80 -34.37 -14.68 10.11
N LYS A 81 -34.24 -15.83 10.79
CA LYS A 81 -34.53 -17.15 10.20
C LYS A 81 -36.02 -17.39 9.91
N SER A 82 -36.91 -16.66 10.58
CA SER A 82 -38.35 -16.76 10.33
C SER A 82 -38.82 -15.94 9.12
N LEU A 83 -38.00 -14.99 8.66
CA LEU A 83 -38.34 -14.10 7.56
C LEU A 83 -37.94 -14.69 6.20
N THR A 84 -38.78 -14.46 5.18
CA THR A 84 -38.35 -14.62 3.78
C THR A 84 -37.49 -13.43 3.35
N LYS A 85 -36.76 -13.60 2.24
CA LYS A 85 -35.96 -12.51 1.65
C LYS A 85 -36.81 -11.29 1.32
N GLU A 86 -38.01 -11.48 0.78
CA GLU A 86 -38.93 -10.40 0.43
C GLU A 86 -39.39 -9.64 1.67
N GLN A 87 -39.75 -10.35 2.74
CA GLN A 87 -40.14 -9.74 4.01
C GLN A 87 -38.99 -8.93 4.61
N PHE A 88 -37.77 -9.49 4.61
CA PHE A 88 -36.58 -8.80 5.10
C PHE A 88 -36.28 -7.53 4.28
N VAL A 89 -36.37 -7.61 2.95
CA VAL A 89 -36.15 -6.45 2.06
C VAL A 89 -37.17 -5.36 2.34
N ILE A 90 -38.46 -5.69 2.43
CA ILE A 90 -39.53 -4.72 2.72
C ILE A 90 -39.28 -4.03 4.06
N GLN A 91 -38.85 -4.78 5.07
CA GLN A 91 -38.70 -4.27 6.43
C GLN A 91 -37.39 -3.51 6.67
N TYR A 92 -36.27 -3.96 6.08
CA TYR A 92 -34.93 -3.49 6.45
C TYR A 92 -34.12 -2.81 5.34
N ALA A 93 -34.42 -2.99 4.04
CA ALA A 93 -33.55 -2.51 2.97
C ALA A 93 -33.33 -0.99 3.00
N LEU A 94 -34.40 -0.23 3.25
CA LEU A 94 -34.35 1.23 3.38
C LEU A 94 -33.34 1.68 4.46
N TRP A 95 -33.27 0.91 5.56
CA TRP A 95 -32.43 1.22 6.71
C TRP A 95 -30.95 0.94 6.51
N PHE A 96 -30.56 0.35 5.37
CA PHE A 96 -29.15 0.19 4.99
C PHE A 96 -28.66 1.26 4.00
N HIS A 97 -29.54 2.11 3.45
CA HIS A 97 -29.16 3.11 2.44
C HIS A 97 -28.04 4.05 2.91
N TRP A 98 -28.01 4.37 4.21
CA TRP A 98 -26.99 5.23 4.82
C TRP A 98 -25.56 4.68 4.77
N THR A 99 -25.39 3.41 4.41
CA THR A 99 -24.06 2.77 4.29
C THR A 99 -23.48 2.89 2.88
N ASN A 100 -24.30 3.30 1.91
CA ASN A 100 -23.99 3.25 0.47
C ASN A 100 -23.64 1.83 -0.06
N CYS A 101 -24.02 0.78 0.69
CA CYS A 101 -23.68 -0.63 0.43
C CYS A 101 -24.85 -1.57 0.73
N THR A 102 -26.10 -1.15 0.53
CA THR A 102 -27.32 -1.91 0.87
C THR A 102 -27.29 -3.36 0.41
N GLU A 103 -26.82 -3.62 -0.81
CA GLU A 103 -26.77 -4.97 -1.38
C GLU A 103 -25.90 -5.93 -0.56
N LEU A 104 -24.81 -5.45 0.04
CA LEU A 104 -23.95 -6.26 0.92
C LEU A 104 -24.73 -6.76 2.13
N PHE A 105 -25.58 -5.93 2.75
CA PHE A 105 -26.37 -6.33 3.90
C PHE A 105 -27.47 -7.33 3.54
N LEU A 106 -28.02 -7.23 2.32
CA LEU A 106 -28.95 -8.23 1.79
C LEU A 106 -28.25 -9.57 1.52
N GLU A 107 -27.03 -9.55 0.96
CA GLU A 107 -26.21 -10.76 0.81
C GLU A 107 -25.91 -11.43 2.16
N VAL A 108 -25.59 -10.63 3.19
CA VAL A 108 -25.35 -11.15 4.55
C VAL A 108 -26.62 -11.79 5.12
N PHE A 109 -27.80 -11.25 4.87
CA PHE A 109 -29.06 -11.89 5.25
C PHE A 109 -29.21 -13.26 4.57
N ASP A 110 -28.95 -13.35 3.26
CA ASP A 110 -29.00 -14.63 2.54
C ASP A 110 -28.07 -15.66 3.19
N VAL A 111 -26.84 -15.26 3.54
CA VAL A 111 -25.88 -16.13 4.24
C VAL A 111 -26.43 -16.65 5.57
N LEU A 112 -27.16 -15.84 6.34
CA LEU A 112 -27.74 -16.27 7.63
C LEU A 112 -28.83 -17.34 7.48
N GLN A 113 -29.45 -17.44 6.30
CA GLN A 113 -30.42 -18.49 6.00
C GLN A 113 -29.75 -19.85 5.74
N TYR A 114 -28.47 -19.86 5.36
CA TYR A 114 -27.73 -21.07 5.02
C TYR A 114 -26.64 -21.38 6.06
N THR A 115 -26.47 -22.64 6.42
CA THR A 115 -25.55 -23.06 7.50
C THR A 115 -24.08 -23.19 7.07
N GLN A 116 -23.60 -22.34 6.16
CA GLN A 116 -22.19 -22.36 5.73
C GLN A 116 -21.33 -21.46 6.62
N THR A 117 -20.43 -22.09 7.38
CA THR A 117 -19.67 -21.43 8.46
C THR A 117 -18.66 -20.39 7.95
N THR A 118 -18.02 -20.65 6.80
CA THR A 118 -17.08 -19.69 6.18
C THR A 118 -17.76 -18.43 5.68
N GLU A 119 -18.99 -18.55 5.17
CA GLU A 119 -19.76 -17.43 4.65
C GLU A 119 -20.20 -16.49 5.77
N VAL A 120 -20.53 -17.00 6.96
CA VAL A 120 -20.84 -16.18 8.14
C VAL A 120 -19.66 -15.28 8.52
N ALA A 121 -18.45 -15.85 8.56
CA ALA A 121 -17.23 -15.10 8.86
C ALA A 121 -16.89 -14.08 7.76
N LEU A 122 -17.03 -14.45 6.48
CA LEU A 122 -16.89 -13.52 5.36
C LEU A 122 -17.90 -12.36 5.44
N GLY A 123 -19.17 -12.69 5.71
CA GLY A 123 -20.24 -11.72 5.89
C GLY A 123 -19.93 -10.75 7.01
N LEU A 124 -19.43 -11.23 8.16
CA LEU A 124 -18.99 -10.38 9.26
C LEU A 124 -17.80 -9.47 8.91
N MET A 125 -16.78 -9.99 8.22
CA MET A 125 -15.65 -9.15 7.77
C MET A 125 -16.11 -8.03 6.84
N LYS A 126 -16.97 -8.37 5.86
CA LYS A 126 -17.59 -7.41 4.92
C LYS A 126 -18.46 -6.38 5.65
N LEU A 127 -19.33 -6.84 6.54
CA LEU A 127 -20.25 -6.02 7.31
C LEU A 127 -19.49 -5.04 8.21
N THR A 128 -18.51 -5.52 8.96
CA THR A 128 -17.75 -4.67 9.89
C THR A 128 -16.90 -3.64 9.17
N SER A 129 -16.25 -3.98 8.05
CA SER A 129 -15.55 -3.00 7.20
C SER A 129 -16.49 -1.93 6.66
N CYS A 130 -17.67 -2.33 6.17
CA CYS A 130 -18.65 -1.39 5.63
C CYS A 130 -19.23 -0.48 6.72
N LEU A 131 -19.54 -1.05 7.89
CA LEU A 131 -20.04 -0.30 9.03
C LEU A 131 -18.99 0.69 9.55
N GLU A 132 -17.72 0.30 9.65
CA GLU A 132 -16.61 1.19 10.03
C GLU A 132 -16.52 2.41 9.10
N ARG A 133 -16.58 2.18 7.79
CA ARG A 133 -16.61 3.27 6.80
C ARG A 133 -17.83 4.17 6.96
N ALA A 134 -19.01 3.58 7.08
CA ALA A 134 -20.26 4.33 7.18
C ALA A 134 -20.32 5.17 8.46
N LEU A 135 -19.86 4.63 9.59
CA LEU A 135 -19.71 5.39 10.84
C LEU A 135 -18.71 6.54 10.69
N GLY A 136 -17.63 6.36 9.94
CA GLY A 136 -16.71 7.46 9.64
C GLY A 136 -17.34 8.56 8.77
N ASP A 137 -18.25 8.22 7.86
CA ASP A 137 -19.02 9.22 7.10
C ASP A 137 -19.96 10.01 8.04
N VAL A 138 -20.61 9.32 8.99
CA VAL A 138 -21.46 9.96 10.01
C VAL A 138 -20.65 10.84 10.95
N TYR A 139 -19.45 10.40 11.37
CA TYR A 139 -18.54 11.18 12.21
C TYR A 139 -18.24 12.54 11.58
N LEU A 140 -18.04 12.59 10.26
CA LEU A 140 -17.73 13.80 9.50
C LEU A 140 -18.90 14.78 9.35
N LEU A 141 -20.10 14.44 9.81
CA LEU A 141 -21.19 15.42 9.98
C LEU A 141 -20.84 16.47 11.05
N ILE A 142 -20.01 16.10 12.04
CA ILE A 142 -19.66 16.94 13.19
C ILE A 142 -18.15 17.17 13.28
N GLY A 143 -17.36 16.11 13.11
CA GLY A 143 -15.90 16.13 13.20
C GLY A 143 -15.21 16.64 11.92
N LYS A 144 -13.87 16.78 12.00
CA LYS A 144 -13.04 17.19 10.85
C LYS A 144 -12.17 16.05 10.32
N ASP A 145 -11.47 15.36 11.20
CA ASP A 145 -10.58 14.25 10.88
C ASP A 145 -11.09 12.97 11.54
N CYS A 146 -11.53 12.00 10.74
CA CYS A 146 -12.03 10.73 11.23
C CYS A 146 -10.91 9.96 11.96
N PRO A 147 -11.14 9.44 13.18
CA PRO A 147 -10.18 8.58 13.87
C PRO A 147 -9.75 7.39 13.00
N PHE A 148 -8.47 7.04 13.07
CA PHE A 148 -7.91 5.92 12.31
C PHE A 148 -8.31 4.55 12.86
N LEU A 149 -8.41 4.41 14.19
CA LEU A 149 -8.78 3.15 14.85
C LEU A 149 -10.29 3.08 15.07
N LEU A 150 -10.93 1.98 14.67
CA LEU A 150 -12.36 1.72 14.90
C LEU A 150 -12.77 1.90 16.37
N ARG A 151 -11.94 1.43 17.31
CA ARG A 151 -12.20 1.59 18.75
C ARG A 151 -12.36 3.07 19.14
N ASP A 152 -11.51 3.93 18.60
CA ASP A 152 -11.49 5.35 18.94
C ASP A 152 -12.63 6.07 18.21
N LEU A 153 -12.98 5.64 16.99
CA LEU A 153 -14.19 6.07 16.30
C LEU A 153 -15.45 5.76 17.11
N LEU A 154 -15.59 4.52 17.61
CA LEU A 154 -16.75 4.09 18.41
C LEU A 154 -16.82 4.77 19.79
N ALA A 155 -15.68 5.21 20.33
CA ALA A 155 -15.61 5.95 21.59
C ALA A 155 -15.80 7.47 21.41
N SER A 156 -16.00 7.95 20.17
CA SER A 156 -16.06 9.38 19.89
C SER A 156 -17.37 10.03 20.33
N GLU A 157 -17.27 11.24 20.87
CA GLU A 157 -18.42 12.07 21.24
C GLU A 157 -19.29 12.41 20.02
N GLN A 158 -18.67 12.55 18.85
CA GLN A 158 -19.35 12.90 17.60
C GLN A 158 -20.39 11.82 17.24
N LEU A 159 -20.04 10.54 17.32
CA LEU A 159 -21.01 9.47 17.09
C LEU A 159 -22.01 9.35 18.23
N ALA A 160 -21.60 9.59 19.47
CA ALA A 160 -22.51 9.59 20.62
C ALA A 160 -23.58 10.69 20.53
N VAL A 161 -23.28 11.84 19.93
CA VAL A 161 -24.27 12.91 19.67
C VAL A 161 -25.33 12.46 18.67
N VAL A 162 -24.95 11.68 17.65
CA VAL A 162 -25.87 11.23 16.60
C VAL A 162 -26.69 10.01 17.05
N PHE A 163 -26.03 9.00 17.62
CA PHE A 163 -26.65 7.70 17.92
C PHE A 163 -26.98 7.50 19.39
N GLY A 164 -26.41 8.30 20.29
CA GLY A 164 -26.50 8.11 21.73
C GLY A 164 -25.36 7.26 22.29
N GLN A 165 -24.86 7.63 23.47
CA GLN A 165 -23.73 6.94 24.11
C GLN A 165 -24.01 5.47 24.41
N ALA A 166 -25.23 5.15 24.86
CA ALA A 166 -25.62 3.77 25.18
C ALA A 166 -25.61 2.86 23.94
N VAL A 167 -26.06 3.38 22.79
CA VAL A 167 -26.03 2.68 21.50
C VAL A 167 -24.59 2.41 21.05
N MET A 168 -23.72 3.41 21.16
CA MET A 168 -22.29 3.24 20.86
C MET A 168 -21.64 2.22 21.80
N ASN A 169 -22.04 2.16 23.07
CA ASN A 169 -21.56 1.16 24.02
C ASN A 169 -21.98 -0.27 23.63
N VAL A 170 -23.17 -0.47 23.04
CA VAL A 170 -23.55 -1.77 22.46
C VAL A 170 -22.55 -2.16 21.37
N LEU A 171 -22.27 -1.29 20.40
CA LEU A 171 -21.31 -1.59 19.32
C LEU A 171 -19.90 -1.90 19.83
N ARG A 172 -19.45 -1.19 20.88
CA ARG A 172 -18.14 -1.43 21.52
C ARG A 172 -18.01 -2.84 22.09
N VAL A 173 -19.11 -3.46 22.53
CA VAL A 173 -19.13 -4.85 22.99
C VAL A 173 -18.80 -5.84 21.86
N PHE A 174 -19.26 -5.57 20.63
CA PHE A 174 -19.10 -6.51 19.51
C PHE A 174 -17.81 -6.33 18.71
N ILE A 175 -17.44 -5.10 18.32
CA ILE A 175 -16.45 -4.89 17.24
C ILE A 175 -15.30 -3.93 17.56
N GLY A 176 -15.31 -3.27 18.72
CA GLY A 176 -14.35 -2.20 19.02
C GLY A 176 -13.27 -2.55 20.05
N SER A 177 -13.69 -2.99 21.23
CA SER A 177 -12.79 -3.14 22.37
C SER A 177 -12.14 -4.53 22.40
N PRO A 178 -10.84 -4.65 22.69
CA PRO A 178 -10.20 -5.95 22.94
C PRO A 178 -10.70 -6.62 24.23
N TYR A 179 -11.36 -5.87 25.12
CA TYR A 179 -12.05 -6.41 26.29
C TYR A 179 -13.46 -6.94 25.97
N GLY A 180 -14.00 -6.60 24.80
CA GLY A 180 -15.26 -7.15 24.28
C GLY A 180 -15.02 -8.36 23.37
N LEU A 181 -15.98 -8.66 22.49
CA LEU A 181 -15.86 -9.75 21.52
C LEU A 181 -14.78 -9.47 20.45
N ASN A 182 -14.55 -8.19 20.14
CA ASN A 182 -13.58 -7.72 19.15
C ASN A 182 -13.64 -8.45 17.79
N LEU A 183 -14.85 -8.80 17.34
CA LEU A 183 -15.08 -9.73 16.22
C LEU A 183 -14.37 -9.26 14.93
N ARG A 184 -14.34 -7.95 14.69
CA ARG A 184 -13.63 -7.33 13.56
C ARG A 184 -12.16 -7.76 13.54
N ASN A 185 -11.41 -7.53 14.62
CA ASN A 185 -9.98 -7.81 14.63
C ASN A 185 -9.69 -9.31 14.70
N VAL A 186 -10.48 -10.08 15.47
CA VAL A 186 -10.33 -11.53 15.58
C VAL A 186 -10.44 -12.21 14.21
N LEU A 187 -11.40 -11.78 13.38
CA LEU A 187 -11.60 -12.30 12.03
C LEU A 187 -10.55 -11.79 11.03
N TRP A 188 -10.32 -10.48 10.96
CA TRP A 188 -9.38 -9.88 9.99
C TRP A 188 -7.91 -10.28 10.21
N HIS A 189 -7.57 -10.80 11.39
CA HIS A 189 -6.26 -11.35 11.72
C HIS A 189 -6.24 -12.90 11.73
N GLY A 190 -7.35 -13.56 11.39
CA GLY A 190 -7.42 -15.00 11.18
C GLY A 190 -7.32 -15.83 12.47
N PHE A 191 -7.72 -15.31 13.62
CA PHE A 191 -7.68 -16.07 14.87
C PHE A 191 -8.84 -17.06 15.01
N ALA A 192 -10.01 -16.73 14.44
CA ALA A 192 -11.17 -17.61 14.49
C ALA A 192 -11.22 -18.55 13.28
N SER A 193 -11.36 -19.83 13.55
CA SER A 193 -11.69 -20.87 12.58
C SER A 193 -13.17 -20.79 12.17
N PRO A 194 -13.59 -21.42 11.06
CA PRO A 194 -14.93 -21.24 10.50
C PRO A 194 -16.06 -21.51 11.49
N GLN A 195 -15.92 -22.52 12.36
CA GLN A 195 -16.98 -22.93 13.29
C GLN A 195 -17.02 -22.10 14.59
N GLU A 196 -16.02 -21.26 14.84
CA GLU A 196 -15.88 -20.56 16.14
C GLU A 196 -16.65 -19.26 16.24
N ILE A 197 -17.18 -18.73 15.12
CA ILE A 197 -17.97 -17.51 15.15
C ILE A 197 -19.47 -17.83 15.05
N PRO A 198 -20.24 -17.61 16.12
CA PRO A 198 -21.68 -17.82 16.11
C PRO A 198 -22.39 -16.88 15.13
N ALA A 199 -23.21 -17.43 14.24
CA ALA A 199 -24.03 -16.67 13.28
C ALA A 199 -24.95 -15.63 13.96
N LYS A 200 -25.28 -15.87 15.23
CA LYS A 200 -26.09 -14.98 16.07
C LYS A 200 -25.48 -13.58 16.20
N TYR A 201 -24.15 -13.47 16.27
CA TYR A 201 -23.48 -12.17 16.30
C TYR A 201 -23.55 -11.45 14.95
N CYS A 202 -23.51 -12.19 13.84
CA CYS A 202 -23.70 -11.63 12.50
C CYS A 202 -25.13 -11.11 12.33
N ALA A 203 -26.14 -11.89 12.72
CA ALA A 203 -27.54 -11.46 12.74
C ALA A 203 -27.72 -10.20 13.61
N MET A 204 -27.13 -10.18 14.80
CA MET A 204 -27.21 -9.01 15.68
C MET A 204 -26.57 -7.76 15.05
N LEU A 205 -25.37 -7.86 14.47
CA LEU A 205 -24.73 -6.71 13.83
C LEU A 205 -25.49 -6.21 12.59
N LEU A 206 -26.10 -7.11 11.81
CA LEU A 206 -26.98 -6.75 10.71
C LEU A 206 -28.21 -5.97 11.21
N PHE A 207 -28.84 -6.45 12.28
CA PHE A 207 -29.97 -5.80 12.94
C PHE A 207 -29.62 -4.43 13.51
N LEU A 208 -28.50 -4.33 14.24
CA LEU A 208 -28.00 -3.07 14.80
C LEU A 208 -27.70 -2.06 13.70
N THR A 209 -27.17 -2.49 12.56
CA THR A 209 -26.88 -1.59 11.44
C THR A 209 -28.15 -0.95 10.86
N ALA A 210 -29.24 -1.71 10.76
CA ALA A 210 -30.55 -1.16 10.38
C ALA A 210 -31.07 -0.18 11.44
N GLY A 211 -30.97 -0.53 12.72
CA GLY A 211 -31.37 0.36 13.83
C GLY A 211 -30.57 1.68 13.86
N LEU A 212 -29.29 1.66 13.50
CA LEU A 212 -28.49 2.88 13.35
C LEU A 212 -29.02 3.74 12.20
N GLY A 213 -29.42 3.13 11.09
CA GLY A 213 -30.05 3.84 9.97
C GLY A 213 -31.32 4.59 10.36
N GLN A 214 -32.14 3.99 11.24
CA GLN A 214 -33.35 4.62 11.78
C GLN A 214 -33.02 5.85 12.65
N LEU A 215 -32.05 5.71 13.56
CA LEU A 215 -31.58 6.83 14.40
C LEU A 215 -30.97 7.96 13.56
N LEU A 216 -30.14 7.61 12.58
CA LEU A 216 -29.49 8.58 11.71
C LEU A 216 -30.52 9.35 10.88
N GLN A 217 -31.52 8.67 10.32
CA GLN A 217 -32.58 9.34 9.57
C GLN A 217 -33.27 10.41 10.44
N THR A 218 -33.60 10.06 11.68
CA THR A 218 -34.20 10.99 12.65
C THR A 218 -33.28 12.20 12.90
N TYR A 219 -31.99 11.97 13.13
CA TYR A 219 -31.02 13.03 13.35
C TYR A 219 -30.86 13.96 12.13
N LEU A 220 -30.77 13.40 10.92
CA LEU A 220 -30.63 14.17 9.68
C LEU A 220 -31.87 15.03 9.42
N LEU A 221 -33.07 14.52 9.69
CA LEU A 221 -34.33 15.29 9.58
C LEU A 221 -34.38 16.44 10.58
N GLN A 222 -34.00 16.20 11.83
CA GLN A 222 -34.00 17.23 12.89
C GLN A 222 -32.97 18.33 12.62
N THR A 223 -31.77 17.96 12.19
CA THR A 223 -30.66 18.91 11.95
C THR A 223 -30.67 19.50 10.54
N LYS A 224 -31.50 18.99 9.64
CA LYS A 224 -31.51 19.33 8.20
C LYS A 224 -30.16 19.14 7.52
N SER A 225 -29.40 18.15 8.00
CA SER A 225 -28.07 17.81 7.46
C SER A 225 -28.20 16.79 6.31
N THR A 226 -27.17 16.70 5.48
CA THR A 226 -27.08 15.68 4.43
C THR A 226 -25.83 14.83 4.66
N LEU A 227 -25.98 13.51 4.67
CA LEU A 227 -24.86 12.59 4.76
C LEU A 227 -24.10 12.57 3.42
N VAL A 228 -22.80 12.78 3.47
CA VAL A 228 -21.92 12.72 2.29
C VAL A 228 -20.99 11.54 2.45
N HIS A 229 -21.00 10.65 1.46
CA HIS A 229 -20.11 9.49 1.44
C HIS A 229 -18.73 9.87 0.92
N ARG A 230 -17.69 9.44 1.64
CA ARG A 230 -16.31 9.58 1.16
C ARG A 230 -16.14 8.80 -0.16
N PRO A 231 -15.25 9.23 -1.08
CA PRO A 231 -14.94 8.47 -2.28
C PRO A 231 -14.20 7.17 -1.95
N TYR A 232 -14.40 6.12 -2.75
CA TYR A 232 -13.64 4.88 -2.63
C TYR A 232 -12.19 5.09 -3.10
N VAL A 233 -11.27 4.35 -2.48
CA VAL A 233 -9.88 4.25 -2.93
C VAL A 233 -9.84 3.42 -4.22
N ILE A 234 -9.07 3.89 -5.19
CA ILE A 234 -8.86 3.22 -6.46
C ILE A 234 -7.38 2.80 -6.51
N PHE A 235 -7.13 1.53 -6.84
CA PHE A 235 -5.79 1.07 -7.12
C PHE A 235 -5.27 1.71 -8.41
N VAL A 236 -4.39 2.69 -8.27
CA VAL A 236 -3.73 3.35 -9.40
C VAL A 236 -2.58 2.48 -9.92
N SER A 237 -2.30 2.58 -11.22
CA SER A 237 -1.14 1.91 -11.84
C SER A 237 -1.13 0.39 -11.68
N LEU A 238 -2.23 -0.28 -12.03
CA LEU A 238 -2.35 -1.75 -11.99
C LEU A 238 -1.21 -2.48 -12.74
N GLU A 239 -0.66 -1.87 -13.79
CA GLU A 239 0.54 -2.36 -14.50
C GLU A 239 1.75 -2.53 -13.57
N GLU A 240 1.89 -1.67 -12.57
CA GLU A 240 2.96 -1.77 -11.57
C GLU A 240 2.72 -2.90 -10.56
N LEU A 241 1.48 -3.40 -10.44
CA LEU A 241 1.12 -4.51 -9.58
C LEU A 241 1.30 -5.87 -10.26
N ASP A 242 1.50 -5.93 -11.58
CA ASP A 242 1.60 -7.18 -12.32
C ASP A 242 2.96 -7.89 -12.08
N VAL A 243 3.10 -8.55 -10.93
CA VAL A 243 4.25 -9.40 -10.57
C VAL A 243 4.05 -10.81 -11.11
N PHE A 244 2.85 -11.31 -10.92
CA PHE A 244 2.36 -12.60 -11.38
C PHE A 244 1.34 -12.36 -12.49
N PRO A 245 1.75 -12.51 -13.76
CA PRO A 245 0.85 -12.37 -14.90
C PRO A 245 -0.39 -13.25 -14.76
N GLY A 246 -1.58 -12.68 -14.95
CA GLY A 246 -2.86 -13.39 -14.78
C GLY A 246 -3.04 -14.64 -15.64
N LYS A 247 -2.27 -14.75 -16.75
CA LYS A 247 -2.21 -15.96 -17.58
C LYS A 247 -1.71 -17.21 -16.84
N TYR A 248 -1.03 -17.04 -15.71
CA TYR A 248 -0.53 -18.15 -14.88
C TYR A 248 -1.55 -18.64 -13.85
N LEU A 249 -2.74 -18.04 -13.77
CA LEU A 249 -3.82 -18.47 -12.88
C LEU A 249 -4.99 -18.99 -13.71
N ASP A 250 -4.75 -20.08 -14.41
CA ASP A 250 -5.77 -20.82 -15.14
C ASP A 250 -6.45 -21.88 -14.25
N HIS A 251 -7.41 -22.61 -14.84
CA HIS A 251 -8.16 -23.62 -14.11
C HIS A 251 -7.28 -24.76 -13.58
N GLU A 252 -6.26 -25.16 -14.33
CA GLU A 252 -5.32 -26.21 -13.92
C GLU A 252 -4.51 -25.79 -12.69
N THR A 253 -3.96 -24.57 -12.72
CA THR A 253 -3.22 -23.99 -11.60
C THR A 253 -4.06 -23.91 -10.34
N LEU A 254 -5.32 -23.49 -10.46
CA LEU A 254 -6.23 -23.40 -9.32
C LEU A 254 -6.62 -24.78 -8.78
N SER A 255 -6.72 -25.81 -9.63
CA SER A 255 -6.95 -27.20 -9.18
C SER A 255 -5.75 -27.73 -8.39
N ILE A 256 -4.52 -27.43 -8.84
CA ILE A 256 -3.30 -27.78 -8.11
C ILE A 256 -3.22 -27.01 -6.80
N ALA A 257 -3.63 -25.74 -6.78
CA ALA A 257 -3.69 -24.94 -5.57
C ALA A 257 -4.62 -25.57 -4.50
N GLU A 258 -5.77 -26.10 -4.91
CA GLU A 258 -6.69 -26.81 -4.01
C GLU A 258 -6.04 -28.05 -3.39
N GLU A 259 -5.29 -28.83 -4.18
CA GLU A 259 -4.53 -29.96 -3.67
C GLU A 259 -3.43 -29.52 -2.69
N LEU A 260 -2.66 -28.50 -3.05
CA LEU A 260 -1.59 -27.94 -2.21
C LEU A 260 -2.10 -27.42 -0.86
N VAL A 261 -3.29 -26.82 -0.83
CA VAL A 261 -3.93 -26.37 0.42
C VAL A 261 -4.11 -27.54 1.40
N THR A 262 -4.44 -28.74 0.90
CA THR A 262 -4.65 -29.91 1.75
C THR A 262 -3.35 -30.53 2.28
N LEU A 263 -2.24 -30.27 1.60
CA LEU A 263 -0.96 -30.95 1.82
C LEU A 263 0.08 -30.07 2.52
N SER A 264 0.02 -28.75 2.35
CA SER A 264 1.04 -27.83 2.82
C SER A 264 1.04 -27.69 4.34
N SER A 265 2.22 -27.73 4.95
CA SER A 265 2.39 -27.48 6.39
C SER A 265 2.12 -26.03 6.78
N PHE A 266 2.01 -25.12 5.79
CA PHE A 266 1.61 -23.73 5.96
C PHE A 266 0.14 -23.57 6.34
N VAL A 267 -0.70 -24.57 6.05
CA VAL A 267 -2.14 -24.52 6.29
C VAL A 267 -2.49 -25.26 7.59
N LEU A 268 -3.13 -24.55 8.52
CA LEU A 268 -3.76 -25.20 9.66
C LEU A 268 -5.02 -25.96 9.22
N LYS A 269 -5.16 -27.22 9.66
CA LYS A 269 -6.29 -28.09 9.28
C LYS A 269 -7.65 -27.47 9.57
N THR A 270 -7.78 -26.75 10.69
CA THR A 270 -9.02 -26.06 11.09
C THR A 270 -9.36 -24.88 10.18
N MET A 271 -8.38 -24.32 9.49
CA MET A 271 -8.53 -23.18 8.58
C MET A 271 -8.72 -23.57 7.12
N LEU A 272 -8.55 -24.86 6.77
CA LEU A 272 -8.70 -25.38 5.42
C LEU A 272 -9.99 -24.94 4.71
N PRO A 273 -11.18 -24.86 5.36
CA PRO A 273 -12.39 -24.40 4.69
C PRO A 273 -12.28 -22.96 4.16
N PHE A 274 -11.56 -22.06 4.85
CA PHE A 274 -11.37 -20.69 4.36
C PHE A 274 -10.51 -20.63 3.10
N TRP A 275 -9.44 -21.44 3.03
CA TRP A 275 -8.61 -21.55 1.84
C TRP A 275 -9.42 -22.03 0.63
N MET A 276 -10.20 -23.09 0.80
CA MET A 276 -11.05 -23.63 -0.27
C MET A 276 -12.13 -22.64 -0.71
N ALA A 277 -12.74 -21.93 0.24
CA ALA A 277 -13.71 -20.87 -0.05
C ALA A 277 -13.07 -19.71 -0.82
N ALA A 278 -11.83 -19.32 -0.49
CA ALA A 278 -11.11 -18.27 -1.20
C ALA A 278 -10.82 -18.65 -2.67
N LEU A 279 -10.35 -19.87 -2.92
CA LEU A 279 -10.10 -20.37 -4.28
C LEU A 279 -11.41 -20.50 -5.08
N THR A 280 -12.48 -20.95 -4.44
CA THR A 280 -13.82 -21.02 -5.03
C THR A 280 -14.34 -19.63 -5.42
N ALA A 281 -14.21 -18.65 -4.52
CA ALA A 281 -14.59 -17.26 -4.79
C ALA A 281 -13.82 -16.69 -5.99
N PHE A 282 -12.52 -16.99 -6.11
CA PHE A 282 -11.72 -16.60 -7.26
C PHE A 282 -12.23 -17.20 -8.57
N LYS A 283 -12.51 -18.52 -8.59
CA LYS A 283 -13.09 -19.22 -9.76
C LYS A 283 -14.45 -18.63 -10.17
N GLN A 284 -15.23 -18.15 -9.20
CA GLN A 284 -16.52 -17.48 -9.41
C GLN A 284 -16.40 -16.00 -9.76
N SER A 285 -15.20 -15.47 -9.98
CA SER A 285 -14.94 -14.03 -10.22
C SER A 285 -15.35 -13.10 -9.06
N ARG A 286 -15.52 -13.64 -7.85
CA ARG A 286 -15.71 -12.89 -6.61
C ARG A 286 -14.35 -12.52 -6.01
N TYR A 287 -13.63 -11.64 -6.71
CA TYR A 287 -12.23 -11.32 -6.40
C TYR A 287 -12.03 -10.67 -5.03
N ALA A 288 -12.93 -9.77 -4.61
CA ALA A 288 -12.89 -9.20 -3.27
C ALA A 288 -13.04 -10.28 -2.19
N ASP A 289 -14.08 -11.10 -2.29
CA ASP A 289 -14.35 -12.18 -1.34
C ASP A 289 -13.18 -13.15 -1.23
N CYS A 290 -12.55 -13.50 -2.37
CA CYS A 290 -11.32 -14.29 -2.39
C CYS A 290 -10.21 -13.67 -1.54
N VAL A 291 -9.90 -12.38 -1.76
CA VAL A 291 -8.80 -11.70 -1.05
C VAL A 291 -9.13 -11.48 0.43
N ILE A 292 -10.40 -11.16 0.76
CA ILE A 292 -10.87 -11.01 2.14
C ILE A 292 -10.71 -12.32 2.92
N LEU A 293 -11.02 -13.46 2.29
CA LEU A 293 -10.83 -14.77 2.91
C LEU A 293 -9.34 -15.13 3.02
N LEU A 294 -8.55 -14.86 1.97
CA LEU A 294 -7.17 -15.33 1.84
C LEU A 294 -6.16 -14.54 2.69
N LEU A 295 -6.32 -13.22 2.85
CA LEU A 295 -5.39 -12.39 3.62
C LEU A 295 -5.25 -12.84 5.08
N PRO A 296 -6.34 -13.08 5.85
CA PRO A 296 -6.23 -13.66 7.19
C PRO A 296 -5.52 -15.02 7.20
N GLN A 297 -5.71 -15.84 6.16
CA GLN A 297 -5.07 -17.16 6.11
C GLN A 297 -3.56 -17.08 5.85
N LEU A 298 -3.13 -16.12 5.03
CA LEU A 298 -1.71 -15.81 4.86
C LEU A 298 -1.10 -15.38 6.19
N GLU A 299 -1.80 -14.54 6.95
CA GLU A 299 -1.36 -14.11 8.29
C GLU A 299 -1.22 -15.31 9.24
N VAL A 300 -2.19 -16.24 9.25
CA VAL A 300 -2.15 -17.45 10.08
C VAL A 300 -0.97 -18.35 9.71
N GLY A 301 -0.76 -18.64 8.42
CA GLY A 301 0.34 -19.48 7.98
C GLY A 301 1.70 -18.86 8.31
N LEU A 302 1.84 -17.54 8.13
CA LEU A 302 3.04 -16.82 8.55
C LEU A 302 3.21 -16.81 10.07
N ARG A 303 2.13 -16.77 10.85
CA ARG A 303 2.17 -16.85 12.32
C ARG A 303 2.65 -18.21 12.78
N LEU A 304 2.24 -19.28 12.12
CA LEU A 304 2.76 -20.62 12.36
C LEU A 304 4.27 -20.70 12.09
N LEU A 305 4.74 -20.14 10.97
CA LEU A 305 6.17 -20.09 10.67
C LEU A 305 6.94 -19.22 11.66
N PHE A 306 6.44 -18.03 11.99
CA PHE A 306 7.02 -17.10 12.94
C PHE A 306 7.23 -17.75 14.32
N THR A 307 6.18 -18.38 14.85
CA THR A 307 6.21 -19.04 16.16
C THR A 307 7.16 -20.24 16.19
N THR A 308 7.25 -20.98 15.08
CA THR A 308 8.15 -22.13 14.94
C THR A 308 9.62 -21.68 14.83
N THR A 309 9.90 -20.71 13.98
CA THR A 309 11.26 -20.24 13.67
C THR A 309 11.88 -19.45 14.82
N ASN A 310 11.08 -18.60 15.48
CA ASN A 310 11.49 -17.85 16.66
C ASN A 310 11.25 -18.59 17.99
N LYS A 311 10.82 -19.87 17.96
CA LYS A 311 10.59 -20.73 19.13
C LYS A 311 9.67 -20.10 20.20
N CYS A 312 8.61 -19.45 19.76
CA CYS A 312 7.64 -18.75 20.62
C CYS A 312 6.19 -19.25 20.41
N PRO A 313 5.87 -20.53 20.72
CA PRO A 313 4.57 -21.14 20.40
C PRO A 313 3.37 -20.41 21.02
N ASN A 314 3.53 -19.79 22.19
CA ASN A 314 2.46 -19.03 22.84
C ASN A 314 1.96 -17.85 21.99
N ARG A 315 2.81 -17.33 21.09
CA ARG A 315 2.44 -16.21 20.21
C ARG A 315 1.45 -16.60 19.11
N LEU A 316 1.21 -17.90 18.90
CA LEU A 316 0.19 -18.38 17.97
C LEU A 316 -1.23 -17.98 18.44
N LEU A 317 -1.44 -17.97 19.76
CA LEU A 317 -2.75 -17.73 20.40
C LEU A 317 -2.85 -16.31 20.97
N THR A 318 -2.39 -15.30 20.23
CA THR A 318 -2.33 -13.90 20.69
C THR A 318 -3.52 -13.08 20.22
N ALA A 319 -4.61 -13.05 20.99
CA ALA A 319 -5.76 -12.17 20.73
C ALA A 319 -6.36 -11.55 22.01
N GLU A 320 -5.60 -11.57 23.10
CA GLU A 320 -6.04 -11.16 24.43
C GLU A 320 -5.95 -9.64 24.63
N ALA A 321 -6.74 -9.09 25.56
CA ALA A 321 -6.68 -7.67 25.90
C ALA A 321 -5.35 -7.23 26.54
N SER A 322 -4.62 -8.18 27.13
CA SER A 322 -3.33 -7.96 27.81
C SER A 322 -2.11 -8.09 26.91
N ALA A 323 -2.27 -8.47 25.65
CA ALA A 323 -1.16 -8.73 24.73
C ALA A 323 -1.42 -8.16 23.34
N PHE A 324 -0.37 -7.68 22.67
CA PHE A 324 -0.48 -7.29 21.27
C PHE A 324 -0.70 -8.52 20.39
N TYR A 325 -1.49 -8.33 19.34
CA TYR A 325 -1.78 -9.38 18.38
C TYR A 325 -0.52 -9.65 17.57
N THR A 326 -0.20 -10.92 17.31
CA THR A 326 0.92 -11.27 16.40
C THR A 326 0.44 -11.14 14.96
N THR A 327 0.52 -9.91 14.44
CA THR A 327 0.03 -9.51 13.10
C THR A 327 1.15 -9.50 12.05
N PHE A 328 0.84 -9.18 10.78
CA PHE A 328 1.86 -9.01 9.75
C PHE A 328 3.00 -8.07 10.15
N ASP A 329 2.69 -6.92 10.76
CA ASP A 329 3.70 -5.93 11.16
C ASP A 329 4.71 -6.50 12.15
N GLU A 330 4.19 -7.24 13.12
CA GLU A 330 4.98 -7.87 14.18
C GLU A 330 5.81 -9.04 13.64
N MET A 331 5.19 -9.89 12.82
CA MET A 331 5.87 -11.05 12.22
C MET A 331 6.96 -10.65 11.23
N LEU A 332 6.83 -9.49 10.59
CA LEU A 332 7.77 -8.97 9.62
C LEU A 332 8.70 -7.91 10.21
N ALA A 333 8.67 -7.66 11.53
CA ALA A 333 9.60 -6.74 12.19
C ALA A 333 11.04 -7.30 12.18
N LYS A 334 12.04 -6.41 12.26
CA LYS A 334 13.46 -6.81 12.26
C LYS A 334 13.87 -7.52 13.54
N HIS A 335 13.37 -7.04 14.67
CA HIS A 335 13.66 -7.55 16.00
C HIS A 335 12.35 -7.87 16.71
N LEU A 336 12.41 -8.84 17.60
CA LEU A 336 11.35 -9.17 18.54
C LEU A 336 11.34 -8.17 19.71
N ASP A 337 10.32 -8.23 20.58
CA ASP A 337 10.20 -7.39 21.77
C ASP A 337 11.40 -7.48 22.73
N ASN A 338 12.10 -8.62 22.74
CA ASN A 338 13.30 -8.86 23.55
C ASN A 338 14.61 -8.43 22.84
N GLU A 339 14.50 -7.65 21.76
CA GLU A 339 15.60 -7.19 20.89
C GLU A 339 16.34 -8.30 20.11
N GLU A 340 15.93 -9.57 20.23
CA GLU A 340 16.49 -10.65 19.43
C GLU A 340 16.10 -10.48 17.95
N ILE A 341 16.97 -10.94 17.04
CA ILE A 341 16.72 -10.87 15.60
C ILE A 341 15.58 -11.82 15.25
N ASN A 342 14.55 -11.30 14.59
CA ASN A 342 13.47 -12.10 14.05
C ASN A 342 13.98 -12.97 12.89
N GLN A 343 13.77 -14.28 13.00
CA GLN A 343 14.27 -15.26 12.03
C GLN A 343 13.32 -15.46 10.84
N LEU A 344 12.05 -15.06 10.94
CA LEU A 344 11.08 -15.28 9.87
C LEU A 344 11.47 -14.60 8.54
N PRO A 345 11.92 -13.33 8.49
CA PRO A 345 12.31 -12.69 7.24
C PRO A 345 13.39 -13.46 6.46
N ALA A 346 14.39 -14.00 7.16
CA ALA A 346 15.44 -14.81 6.54
C ALA A 346 14.88 -16.15 6.00
N VAL A 347 13.96 -16.78 6.74
CA VAL A 347 13.27 -18.00 6.29
C VAL A 347 12.36 -17.75 5.09
N LEU A 348 11.89 -16.51 4.88
CA LEU A 348 11.12 -16.14 3.72
C LEU A 348 12.01 -15.84 2.51
N GLU A 349 13.18 -15.20 2.70
CA GLU A 349 14.06 -14.65 1.64
C GLU A 349 14.78 -15.69 0.74
N GLU A 350 15.11 -16.89 1.21
CA GLU A 350 15.87 -17.87 0.39
C GLU A 350 14.97 -18.94 -0.27
N PRO A 351 14.65 -18.96 -1.58
CA PRO A 351 15.08 -18.07 -2.65
C PRO A 351 13.98 -17.09 -3.13
N ALA A 352 12.89 -16.93 -2.37
CA ALA A 352 11.75 -16.11 -2.77
C ALA A 352 11.79 -14.79 -1.99
N MET A 353 11.72 -13.65 -2.67
CA MET A 353 11.75 -12.33 -2.03
C MET A 353 10.40 -11.99 -1.36
N ALA A 354 9.83 -12.96 -0.65
CA ALA A 354 8.49 -12.95 -0.07
C ALA A 354 8.35 -11.87 1.01
N SER A 355 9.41 -11.62 1.78
CA SER A 355 9.45 -10.50 2.74
C SER A 355 9.26 -9.15 2.05
N GLU A 356 9.97 -8.90 0.94
CA GLU A 356 9.80 -7.65 0.17
C GLU A 356 8.40 -7.55 -0.42
N PHE A 357 7.85 -8.64 -0.95
CA PHE A 357 6.50 -8.64 -1.53
C PHE A 357 5.44 -8.30 -0.48
N LEU A 358 5.49 -8.96 0.68
CA LEU A 358 4.57 -8.70 1.80
C LEU A 358 4.67 -7.24 2.27
N TRP A 359 5.89 -6.73 2.46
CA TRP A 359 6.10 -5.34 2.85
C TRP A 359 5.53 -4.36 1.83
N ASP A 360 5.77 -4.59 0.55
CA ASP A 360 5.27 -3.73 -0.52
C ASP A 360 3.74 -3.73 -0.60
N PHE A 361 3.11 -4.91 -0.60
CA PHE A 361 1.68 -5.06 -0.85
C PHE A 361 0.79 -4.78 0.36
N LEU A 362 1.31 -5.00 1.57
CA LEU A 362 0.53 -4.87 2.81
C LEU A 362 0.87 -3.61 3.60
N ASN A 363 2.15 -3.24 3.69
CA ASN A 363 2.60 -2.27 4.71
C ASN A 363 3.12 -0.93 4.12
N HIS A 364 3.75 -0.95 2.96
CA HIS A 364 4.44 0.23 2.44
C HIS A 364 3.47 1.38 2.14
N GLN A 365 3.77 2.59 2.62
CA GLN A 365 2.86 3.75 2.51
C GLN A 365 2.52 4.15 1.07
N GLU A 366 3.50 4.05 0.15
CA GLU A 366 3.30 4.29 -1.28
C GLU A 366 2.90 3.01 -2.06
N GLY A 367 2.70 1.90 -1.34
CA GLY A 367 2.25 0.62 -1.85
C GLY A 367 0.71 0.50 -1.84
N PRO A 368 0.16 -0.61 -2.35
CA PRO A 368 -1.29 -0.76 -2.48
C PRO A 368 -2.01 -1.00 -1.14
N ARG A 369 -1.32 -1.35 -0.04
CA ARG A 369 -1.90 -1.55 1.31
C ARG A 369 -3.25 -2.27 1.31
N ILE A 370 -3.32 -3.37 0.56
CA ILE A 370 -4.59 -4.00 0.16
C ILE A 370 -5.42 -4.40 1.37
N ARG A 371 -4.76 -4.98 2.39
CA ARG A 371 -5.39 -5.42 3.63
C ARG A 371 -6.02 -4.27 4.40
N ASP A 372 -5.31 -3.15 4.52
CA ASP A 372 -5.80 -1.99 5.27
C ASP A 372 -7.06 -1.43 4.58
N HIS A 373 -6.97 -1.13 3.29
CA HIS A 373 -8.10 -0.57 2.54
C HIS A 373 -9.33 -1.49 2.52
N LEU A 374 -9.16 -2.82 2.41
CA LEU A 374 -10.27 -3.77 2.51
C LEU A 374 -10.87 -3.83 3.92
N SER A 375 -10.03 -3.87 4.95
CA SER A 375 -10.47 -3.98 6.35
C SER A 375 -11.11 -2.71 6.91
N HIS A 376 -10.92 -1.57 6.25
CA HIS A 376 -11.58 -0.30 6.56
C HIS A 376 -12.73 0.03 5.59
N GLY A 377 -13.09 -0.90 4.69
CA GLY A 377 -14.19 -0.74 3.74
C GLY A 377 -13.95 0.31 2.66
N GLU A 378 -12.70 0.73 2.44
CA GLU A 378 -12.34 1.84 1.56
C GLU A 378 -12.37 1.50 0.07
N ILE A 379 -12.60 0.23 -0.27
CA ILE A 379 -12.66 -0.25 -1.65
C ILE A 379 -14.08 -0.73 -1.98
N ASN A 380 -14.54 -0.40 -3.18
CA ASN A 380 -15.76 -0.98 -3.72
C ASN A 380 -15.54 -2.46 -4.06
N LEU A 381 -16.15 -3.35 -3.26
CA LEU A 381 -15.97 -4.81 -3.39
C LEU A 381 -16.42 -5.35 -4.76
N LYS A 382 -17.44 -4.75 -5.38
CA LYS A 382 -17.94 -5.18 -6.70
C LYS A 382 -17.00 -4.82 -7.84
N ALA A 383 -16.24 -3.75 -7.68
CA ALA A 383 -15.28 -3.25 -8.66
C ALA A 383 -13.83 -3.63 -8.30
N PHE A 384 -13.65 -4.65 -7.44
CA PHE A 384 -12.33 -5.05 -6.99
C PHE A 384 -11.52 -5.64 -8.17
N PRO A 385 -10.31 -5.11 -8.48
CA PRO A 385 -9.57 -5.52 -9.67
C PRO A 385 -9.11 -6.98 -9.59
N ARG A 386 -9.32 -7.73 -10.68
CA ARG A 386 -8.82 -9.10 -10.83
C ARG A 386 -7.30 -9.14 -10.68
N GLU A 387 -6.61 -8.13 -11.21
CA GLU A 387 -5.15 -8.02 -11.21
C GLU A 387 -4.59 -8.07 -9.79
N VAL A 388 -5.26 -7.40 -8.84
CA VAL A 388 -4.87 -7.41 -7.42
C VAL A 388 -5.10 -8.79 -6.80
N ALA A 389 -6.25 -9.41 -7.04
CA ALA A 389 -6.52 -10.76 -6.56
C ALA A 389 -5.54 -11.80 -7.13
N ASN A 390 -5.16 -11.67 -8.41
CA ASN A 390 -4.16 -12.52 -9.04
C ASN A 390 -2.84 -12.49 -8.26
N GLN A 391 -2.38 -11.30 -7.84
CA GLN A 391 -1.12 -11.21 -7.11
C GLN A 391 -1.17 -11.95 -5.77
N ILE A 392 -2.26 -11.78 -5.01
CA ILE A 392 -2.40 -12.42 -3.69
C ILE A 392 -2.56 -13.93 -3.82
N VAL A 393 -3.36 -14.42 -4.78
CA VAL A 393 -3.53 -15.87 -5.03
C VAL A 393 -2.23 -16.51 -5.49
N ALA A 394 -1.55 -15.93 -6.48
CA ALA A 394 -0.28 -16.46 -6.98
C ALA A 394 0.81 -16.49 -5.89
N PHE A 395 0.88 -15.43 -5.07
CA PHE A 395 1.79 -15.38 -3.93
C PHE A 395 1.43 -16.43 -2.88
N ALA A 396 0.14 -16.64 -2.60
CA ALA A 396 -0.32 -17.67 -1.68
C ALA A 396 0.07 -19.07 -2.16
N ILE A 397 -0.13 -19.38 -3.45
CA ILE A 397 0.31 -20.64 -4.07
C ILE A 397 1.82 -20.83 -3.92
N THR A 398 2.60 -19.77 -4.14
CA THR A 398 4.06 -19.81 -3.95
C THR A 398 4.43 -20.23 -2.53
N LEU A 399 3.79 -19.65 -1.51
CA LEU A 399 4.03 -20.02 -0.11
C LEU A 399 3.59 -21.46 0.19
N LEU A 400 2.42 -21.87 -0.30
CA LEU A 400 1.92 -23.23 -0.16
C LEU A 400 2.95 -24.24 -0.71
N CYS A 401 3.40 -24.05 -1.95
CA CYS A 401 4.41 -24.90 -2.58
C CYS A 401 5.73 -24.92 -1.80
N ARG A 402 6.19 -23.75 -1.35
CA ARG A 402 7.47 -23.61 -0.64
C ARG A 402 7.46 -24.40 0.66
N PHE A 403 6.38 -24.30 1.43
CA PHE A 403 6.25 -24.88 2.76
C PHE A 403 5.45 -26.20 2.78
N SER A 404 5.44 -26.92 1.65
CA SER A 404 5.05 -28.33 1.59
C SER A 404 6.26 -29.24 1.86
N ASP A 405 5.99 -30.47 2.32
CA ASP A 405 7.01 -31.48 2.64
C ASP A 405 7.93 -31.82 1.45
N GLU A 406 9.14 -32.33 1.73
CA GLU A 406 10.17 -32.58 0.71
C GLU A 406 9.74 -33.56 -0.40
N ASP A 407 8.80 -34.46 -0.10
CA ASP A 407 8.22 -35.41 -1.07
C ASP A 407 7.37 -34.73 -2.16
N MET A 408 7.17 -33.41 -2.08
CA MET A 408 6.36 -32.58 -2.99
C MET A 408 7.16 -31.88 -4.10
N LEU A 409 8.38 -32.34 -4.39
CA LEU A 409 9.16 -31.95 -5.58
C LEU A 409 8.35 -31.92 -6.90
N PRO A 410 7.42 -32.86 -7.18
CA PRO A 410 6.61 -32.84 -8.40
C PRO A 410 5.80 -31.55 -8.59
N PHE A 411 5.30 -30.94 -7.49
CA PHE A 411 4.55 -29.69 -7.56
C PHE A 411 5.43 -28.48 -7.83
N LYS A 412 6.64 -28.44 -7.24
CA LYS A 412 7.58 -27.33 -7.43
C LYS A 412 8.11 -27.26 -8.87
N GLU A 413 8.26 -28.41 -9.51
CA GLU A 413 8.68 -28.52 -10.92
C GLU A 413 7.50 -28.58 -11.91
N HIS A 414 6.25 -28.52 -11.42
CA HIS A 414 5.07 -28.58 -12.27
C HIS A 414 5.04 -27.40 -13.25
N VAL A 415 4.69 -27.67 -14.50
CA VAL A 415 4.80 -26.72 -15.63
C VAL A 415 4.05 -25.41 -15.36
N VAL A 416 2.91 -25.47 -14.66
CA VAL A 416 2.11 -24.28 -14.31
C VAL A 416 2.56 -23.55 -13.04
N ILE A 417 3.21 -24.25 -12.10
CA ILE A 417 3.67 -23.68 -10.81
C ILE A 417 5.05 -23.05 -10.94
N LYS A 418 5.95 -23.67 -11.71
CA LYS A 418 7.32 -23.20 -11.91
C LYS A 418 7.42 -21.73 -12.36
N PRO A 419 6.56 -21.22 -13.27
CA PRO A 419 6.52 -19.80 -13.59
C PRO A 419 6.21 -18.91 -12.38
N LEU A 420 5.29 -19.30 -11.50
CA LEU A 420 4.96 -18.56 -10.29
C LEU A 420 6.15 -18.50 -9.33
N MET A 421 6.82 -19.64 -9.13
CA MET A 421 8.02 -19.73 -8.29
C MET A 421 9.14 -18.83 -8.83
N ASN A 422 9.34 -18.79 -10.14
CA ASN A 422 10.32 -17.92 -10.79
C ASN A 422 9.97 -16.42 -10.65
N CYS A 423 8.69 -16.06 -10.77
CA CYS A 423 8.23 -14.70 -10.54
C CYS A 423 8.51 -14.27 -9.08
N ALA A 424 8.26 -15.14 -8.12
CA ALA A 424 8.49 -14.86 -6.70
C ALA A 424 9.98 -14.74 -6.35
N SER A 425 10.86 -15.56 -6.95
CA SER A 425 12.30 -15.49 -6.72
C SER A 425 12.96 -14.28 -7.36
N CYS A 426 12.38 -13.77 -8.45
CA CYS A 426 12.84 -12.57 -9.13
C CYS A 426 12.15 -11.29 -8.64
N TYR A 427 11.25 -11.38 -7.66
CA TYR A 427 10.55 -10.21 -7.16
C TYR A 427 11.54 -9.23 -6.54
N ARG A 428 11.29 -7.94 -6.79
CA ARG A 428 11.99 -6.83 -6.16
C ARG A 428 10.94 -5.80 -5.80
N SER A 429 11.11 -5.15 -4.64
CA SER A 429 10.22 -4.07 -4.24
C SER A 429 9.99 -3.08 -5.40
N ARG A 430 8.74 -2.76 -5.66
CA ARG A 430 8.25 -1.82 -6.69
C ARG A 430 7.80 -0.50 -6.09
N PHE A 431 7.42 -0.50 -4.81
CA PHE A 431 6.79 0.62 -4.12
C PHE A 431 7.73 1.36 -3.15
N HIS A 432 8.85 0.75 -2.75
CA HIS A 432 9.85 1.38 -1.88
C HIS A 432 10.48 2.64 -2.54
N PRO A 433 10.85 3.69 -1.76
CA PRO A 433 11.46 4.91 -2.28
C PRO A 433 12.70 4.69 -3.16
N ILE A 434 13.48 3.64 -2.89
CA ILE A 434 14.62 3.24 -3.75
C ILE A 434 14.13 2.90 -5.16
N SER A 435 13.13 2.02 -5.25
CA SER A 435 12.56 1.56 -6.52
C SER A 435 11.82 2.68 -7.26
N ARG A 436 11.12 3.54 -6.51
CA ARG A 436 10.51 4.77 -7.05
C ARG A 436 11.56 5.71 -7.63
N LEU A 437 12.69 5.90 -6.95
CA LEU A 437 13.79 6.74 -7.46
C LEU A 437 14.39 6.17 -8.74
N LYS A 438 14.64 4.85 -8.82
CA LYS A 438 15.11 4.20 -10.06
C LYS A 438 14.17 4.50 -11.25
N LYS A 439 12.85 4.32 -11.05
CA LYS A 439 11.85 4.65 -12.07
C LYS A 439 11.85 6.14 -12.44
N GLN A 440 11.93 7.03 -11.45
CA GLN A 440 11.99 8.49 -11.67
C GLN A 440 13.20 8.89 -12.51
N VAL A 441 14.38 8.34 -12.20
CA VAL A 441 15.62 8.62 -12.95
C VAL A 441 15.51 8.15 -14.40
N LEU A 442 15.04 6.92 -14.64
CA LEU A 442 14.87 6.39 -16.00
C LEU A 442 13.84 7.19 -16.80
N LYS A 443 12.71 7.59 -16.19
CA LYS A 443 11.70 8.45 -16.83
C LYS A 443 12.28 9.83 -17.17
N CYS A 444 13.03 10.44 -16.26
CA CYS A 444 13.69 11.72 -16.46
C CYS A 444 14.70 11.64 -17.62
N MET A 445 15.52 10.60 -17.66
CA MET A 445 16.49 10.36 -18.72
C MET A 445 15.83 10.25 -20.09
N LYS A 446 14.72 9.51 -20.20
CA LYS A 446 13.93 9.43 -21.44
C LYS A 446 13.40 10.79 -21.88
N SER A 447 12.93 11.62 -20.94
CA SER A 447 12.46 12.97 -21.25
C SER A 447 13.58 13.89 -21.76
N ILE A 448 14.75 13.90 -21.10
CA ILE A 448 15.91 14.70 -21.54
C ILE A 448 16.46 14.21 -22.89
N HIS A 449 16.26 12.93 -23.23
CA HIS A 449 16.67 12.39 -24.52
C HIS A 449 15.97 13.08 -25.70
N LEU A 450 14.73 13.56 -25.52
CA LEU A 450 13.95 14.21 -26.58
C LEU A 450 14.51 15.59 -26.97
N TRP A 451 15.39 16.19 -26.16
CA TRP A 451 15.84 17.56 -26.36
C TRP A 451 16.56 17.83 -27.70
N PRO A 452 17.45 16.95 -28.21
CA PRO A 452 18.08 17.15 -29.53
C PRO A 452 17.08 17.03 -30.70
N GLU A 453 15.93 16.39 -30.49
CA GLU A 453 14.87 16.21 -31.49
C GLU A 453 13.84 17.35 -31.46
N LEU A 454 13.99 18.31 -30.53
CA LEU A 454 13.09 19.45 -30.43
C LEU A 454 13.13 20.30 -31.71
N PRO A 455 11.99 20.87 -32.11
CA PRO A 455 11.87 21.54 -33.38
C PRO A 455 12.76 22.79 -33.45
N MET A 456 13.72 22.77 -34.38
CA MET A 456 14.66 23.87 -34.61
C MET A 456 14.17 24.78 -35.75
N VAL A 457 14.44 26.08 -35.61
CA VAL A 457 14.18 27.06 -36.67
C VAL A 457 15.23 26.90 -37.76
N PRO A 458 14.86 26.84 -39.06
CA PRO A 458 15.83 26.74 -40.15
C PRO A 458 16.82 27.91 -40.17
N GLU A 459 18.08 27.64 -40.50
CA GLU A 459 19.20 28.59 -40.46
C GLU A 459 18.95 29.85 -41.32
N GLU A 460 18.23 29.71 -42.43
CA GLU A 460 17.82 30.80 -43.32
C GLU A 460 16.97 31.87 -42.60
N HIS A 461 16.19 31.48 -41.58
CA HIS A 461 15.36 32.37 -40.78
C HIS A 461 16.11 32.98 -39.58
N ILE A 462 17.33 32.50 -39.28
CA ILE A 462 18.17 32.98 -38.17
C ILE A 462 19.08 34.13 -38.63
N GLN A 463 19.55 34.10 -39.89
CA GLN A 463 20.49 35.08 -40.45
C GLN A 463 19.99 36.54 -40.50
N THR A 464 18.68 36.76 -40.35
CA THR A 464 18.09 38.11 -40.22
C THR A 464 18.28 38.75 -38.84
N ASN A 465 18.74 37.98 -37.83
CA ASN A 465 19.04 38.47 -36.48
C ASN A 465 20.56 38.41 -36.21
N LYS A 466 21.34 39.32 -36.81
CA LYS A 466 22.77 39.46 -36.49
C LYS A 466 22.94 40.08 -35.10
N GLY A 467 23.58 39.34 -34.19
CA GLY A 467 23.92 39.82 -32.84
C GLY A 467 24.31 38.73 -31.82
N LEU A 468 24.54 37.48 -32.24
CA LEU A 468 24.96 36.39 -31.35
C LEU A 468 26.40 35.96 -31.71
N GLU A 469 27.37 36.83 -31.47
CA GLU A 469 28.78 36.40 -31.33
C GLU A 469 28.96 35.82 -29.92
N GLY A 470 29.40 34.57 -29.86
CA GLY A 470 29.44 33.77 -28.64
C GLY A 470 30.62 34.10 -27.73
N ASN A 471 30.35 34.16 -26.43
CA ASN A 471 31.39 34.12 -25.40
C ASN A 471 32.06 32.74 -25.39
N ALA A 472 33.37 32.71 -25.14
CA ALA A 472 34.24 31.53 -25.12
C ALA A 472 34.00 30.53 -23.96
N GLU A 473 32.87 30.59 -23.26
CA GLU A 473 32.51 29.74 -22.10
C GLU A 473 32.05 28.29 -22.41
N PRO A 474 31.48 27.95 -23.58
CA PRO A 474 31.01 26.59 -23.91
C PRO A 474 32.06 25.48 -23.76
N SER A 475 33.30 25.76 -24.12
CA SER A 475 34.39 24.77 -24.11
C SER A 475 34.83 24.40 -22.70
N THR A 476 34.82 25.35 -21.76
CA THR A 476 35.19 25.13 -20.36
C THR A 476 34.19 24.24 -19.63
N LEU A 477 32.89 24.43 -19.86
CA LEU A 477 31.84 23.59 -19.27
C LEU A 477 31.92 22.14 -19.77
N ILE A 478 32.15 21.95 -21.06
CA ILE A 478 32.31 20.62 -21.65
C ILE A 478 33.53 19.91 -21.05
N LEU A 479 34.66 20.60 -20.91
CA LEU A 479 35.86 20.05 -20.27
C LEU A 479 35.61 19.63 -18.81
N MET A 480 34.89 20.45 -18.03
CA MET A 480 34.54 20.11 -16.65
C MET A 480 33.62 18.89 -16.56
N ILE A 481 32.65 18.76 -17.47
CA ILE A 481 31.78 17.58 -17.53
C ILE A 481 32.60 16.34 -17.85
N SER A 482 33.47 16.40 -18.86
CA SER A 482 34.37 15.30 -19.23
C SER A 482 35.27 14.89 -18.07
N GLU A 483 35.85 15.85 -17.34
CA GLU A 483 36.68 15.57 -16.18
C GLU A 483 35.91 14.86 -15.06
N ILE A 484 34.70 15.33 -14.73
CA ILE A 484 33.85 14.66 -13.73
C ILE A 484 33.50 13.24 -14.20
N ILE A 485 33.15 13.04 -15.47
CA ILE A 485 32.86 11.71 -16.01
C ILE A 485 34.09 10.79 -15.87
N SER A 486 35.29 11.26 -16.19
CA SER A 486 36.52 10.49 -16.00
C SER A 486 36.77 10.12 -14.54
N GLN A 487 36.46 11.01 -13.59
CA GLN A 487 36.51 10.67 -12.16
C GLN A 487 35.46 9.63 -11.76
N LEU A 488 34.29 9.62 -12.41
CA LEU A 488 33.21 8.68 -12.13
C LEU A 488 33.42 7.31 -12.77
N GLN A 489 34.20 7.22 -13.85
CA GLN A 489 34.46 5.98 -14.58
C GLN A 489 34.93 4.85 -13.68
N GLN A 490 35.80 5.13 -12.69
CA GLN A 490 36.31 4.14 -11.74
C GLN A 490 35.23 3.44 -10.89
N TYR A 491 34.03 4.03 -10.78
CA TYR A 491 32.89 3.48 -10.03
C TYR A 491 31.83 2.83 -10.93
N MET A 492 32.07 2.75 -12.25
CA MET A 492 31.13 2.18 -13.20
C MET A 492 31.31 0.66 -13.34
N PRO A 493 30.24 -0.12 -13.61
CA PRO A 493 30.32 -1.55 -13.84
C PRO A 493 31.28 -1.90 -14.98
N GLN A 494 32.04 -2.99 -14.84
CA GLN A 494 33.06 -3.36 -15.81
C GLN A 494 32.51 -3.61 -17.23
N ASN A 495 31.24 -4.00 -17.33
CA ASN A 495 30.55 -4.29 -18.58
C ASN A 495 30.17 -3.02 -19.38
N CYS A 496 30.24 -1.84 -18.75
CA CYS A 496 30.04 -0.54 -19.39
C CYS A 496 31.33 0.04 -20.01
N TYR A 497 32.51 -0.54 -19.75
CA TYR A 497 33.75 -0.07 -20.36
C TYR A 497 33.77 -0.41 -21.86
N THR A 498 33.91 0.61 -22.69
CA THR A 498 34.33 0.45 -24.08
C THR A 498 35.72 1.05 -24.22
N SER A 499 36.61 0.37 -24.94
CA SER A 499 38.03 0.74 -25.14
C SER A 499 38.23 1.97 -26.03
N VAL A 500 37.30 2.92 -26.04
CA VAL A 500 37.29 4.06 -26.96
C VAL A 500 37.61 5.35 -26.20
N ASP A 501 38.56 6.09 -26.75
CA ASP A 501 39.10 7.34 -26.25
C ASP A 501 37.99 8.35 -25.84
N PRO A 502 37.94 8.80 -24.57
CA PRO A 502 36.90 9.70 -24.05
C PRO A 502 36.93 11.10 -24.68
N ILE A 503 37.95 11.45 -25.47
CA ILE A 503 38.07 12.76 -26.11
C ILE A 503 37.44 12.76 -27.52
N ASN A 504 37.59 11.67 -28.29
CA ASN A 504 37.14 11.61 -29.69
C ASN A 504 35.69 11.07 -29.86
N SER A 505 35.15 10.38 -28.86
CA SER A 505 33.78 9.82 -28.88
C SER A 505 32.68 10.80 -28.43
N VAL A 506 33.06 11.99 -27.93
CA VAL A 506 32.17 13.03 -27.38
C VAL A 506 31.38 13.82 -28.44
N LEU A 507 31.57 13.55 -29.73
CA LEU A 507 31.04 14.41 -30.79
C LEU A 507 29.69 13.99 -31.40
N THR A 508 29.11 12.84 -31.05
CA THR A 508 27.75 12.48 -31.53
C THR A 508 26.76 12.28 -30.39
N GLU A 509 25.66 13.05 -30.41
CA GLU A 509 24.59 13.02 -29.39
C GLU A 509 23.96 11.63 -29.20
N ARG A 510 23.93 10.83 -30.27
CA ARG A 510 23.41 9.46 -30.27
C ARG A 510 24.25 8.50 -29.42
N TRP A 511 25.58 8.63 -29.46
CA TRP A 511 26.50 7.84 -28.64
C TRP A 511 26.45 8.25 -27.17
N LYS A 512 26.35 9.55 -26.87
CA LYS A 512 26.20 10.07 -25.50
C LYS A 512 24.95 9.50 -24.82
N PHE A 513 23.82 9.46 -25.53
CA PHE A 513 22.60 8.89 -24.98
C PHE A 513 22.77 7.39 -24.68
N PHE A 514 23.29 6.61 -25.64
CA PHE A 514 23.46 5.17 -25.47
C PHE A 514 24.35 4.84 -24.27
N PHE A 515 25.46 5.56 -24.09
CA PHE A 515 26.35 5.38 -22.94
C PHE A 515 25.65 5.67 -21.60
N PHE A 516 25.06 6.86 -21.44
CA PHE A 516 24.39 7.23 -20.20
C PHE A 516 23.16 6.37 -19.90
N TRP A 517 22.39 6.03 -20.93
CA TRP A 517 21.21 5.17 -20.79
C TRP A 517 21.60 3.77 -20.33
N ARG A 518 22.59 3.15 -21.00
CA ARG A 518 23.07 1.81 -20.63
C ARG A 518 23.60 1.78 -19.20
N LEU A 519 24.41 2.77 -18.82
CA LEU A 519 24.92 2.90 -17.46
C LEU A 519 23.79 3.01 -16.43
N LEU A 520 22.79 3.87 -16.69
CA LEU A 520 21.66 4.03 -15.79
C LEU A 520 20.83 2.76 -15.66
N VAL A 521 20.62 2.03 -16.74
CA VAL A 521 19.91 0.74 -16.73
C VAL A 521 20.68 -0.28 -15.90
N GLU A 522 21.97 -0.49 -16.18
CA GLU A 522 22.81 -1.45 -15.45
C GLU A 522 22.88 -1.13 -13.94
N LEU A 523 23.05 0.15 -13.57
CA LEU A 523 23.05 0.56 -12.17
C LEU A 523 21.67 0.41 -11.51
N CYS A 524 20.58 0.72 -12.22
CA CYS A 524 19.23 0.54 -11.70
C CYS A 524 18.88 -0.95 -11.52
N ASP A 525 19.48 -1.85 -12.30
CA ASP A 525 19.29 -3.29 -12.19
C ASP A 525 20.05 -3.90 -10.99
N THR A 526 20.93 -3.14 -10.34
CA THR A 526 21.62 -3.60 -9.11
C THR A 526 20.62 -3.78 -7.97
N HIS A 527 20.65 -4.94 -7.32
CA HIS A 527 19.79 -5.22 -6.17
C HIS A 527 20.24 -4.37 -4.96
N ILE A 528 19.29 -3.70 -4.30
CA ILE A 528 19.56 -2.89 -3.11
C ILE A 528 18.55 -3.32 -2.07
N CYS A 529 19.02 -3.77 -0.90
CA CYS A 529 18.15 -4.19 0.19
C CYS A 529 17.20 -3.05 0.56
N THR A 530 15.89 -3.32 0.52
CA THR A 530 14.84 -2.35 0.85
C THR A 530 14.29 -2.53 2.27
N LEU A 531 14.38 -3.75 2.79
CA LEU A 531 13.87 -4.11 4.11
C LEU A 531 14.61 -3.37 5.22
N TYR A 532 13.85 -2.86 6.18
CA TYR A 532 14.36 -2.18 7.39
C TYR A 532 15.31 -1.01 7.08
N SER A 533 15.06 -0.31 5.98
CA SER A 533 15.88 0.84 5.54
C SER A 533 16.06 1.86 6.68
N PRO A 534 17.30 2.14 7.11
CA PRO A 534 17.57 3.07 8.21
C PRO A 534 17.09 4.49 7.93
N ARG A 535 16.76 5.25 8.99
CA ARG A 535 16.34 6.65 8.87
C ARG A 535 17.31 7.53 8.05
N PRO A 536 18.64 7.47 8.23
CA PRO A 536 19.57 8.23 7.40
C PRO A 536 19.44 7.92 5.90
N VAL A 537 19.16 6.66 5.52
CA VAL A 537 18.92 6.25 4.13
C VAL A 537 17.66 6.90 3.60
N LEU A 538 16.55 6.85 4.34
CA LEU A 538 15.28 7.47 3.95
C LEU A 538 15.40 9.01 3.80
N GLU A 539 16.17 9.67 4.68
CA GLU A 539 16.42 11.11 4.59
C GLU A 539 17.19 11.49 3.32
N ILE A 540 18.23 10.74 2.95
CA ILE A 540 18.95 10.95 1.69
C ILE A 540 18.05 10.67 0.48
N LEU A 541 17.29 9.57 0.49
CA LEU A 541 16.37 9.21 -0.57
C LEU A 541 15.33 10.31 -0.83
N ALA A 542 14.81 10.94 0.24
CA ALA A 542 13.88 12.05 0.12
C ALA A 542 14.49 13.24 -0.64
N VAL A 543 15.78 13.55 -0.40
CA VAL A 543 16.48 14.62 -1.13
C VAL A 543 16.76 14.22 -2.58
N LEU A 544 17.25 13.00 -2.83
CA LEU A 544 17.55 12.50 -4.18
C LEU A 544 16.29 12.44 -5.06
N ARG A 545 15.15 11.99 -4.52
CA ARG A 545 13.86 12.01 -5.22
C ARG A 545 13.42 13.41 -5.58
N LYS A 546 13.60 14.39 -4.69
CA LYS A 546 13.32 15.80 -5.00
C LYS A 546 14.21 16.31 -6.12
N ILE A 547 15.53 16.03 -6.10
CA ILE A 547 16.45 16.44 -7.17
C ILE A 547 15.99 15.85 -8.52
N SER A 548 15.71 14.54 -8.58
CA SER A 548 15.25 13.86 -9.78
C SER A 548 13.92 14.43 -10.31
N ALA A 549 12.97 14.70 -9.41
CA ALA A 549 11.69 15.34 -9.77
C ALA A 549 11.90 16.75 -10.36
N GLN A 550 12.77 17.57 -9.77
CA GLN A 550 13.10 18.90 -10.30
C GLN A 550 13.77 18.78 -11.69
N CYS A 551 14.71 17.85 -11.88
CA CYS A 551 15.31 17.60 -13.21
C CYS A 551 14.24 17.24 -14.26
N HIS A 552 13.27 16.40 -13.89
CA HIS A 552 12.17 16.04 -14.79
C HIS A 552 11.28 17.25 -15.13
N GLN A 553 10.95 18.08 -14.13
CA GLN A 553 10.18 19.31 -14.34
C GLN A 553 10.91 20.31 -15.24
N VAL A 554 12.24 20.45 -15.13
CA VAL A 554 13.03 21.25 -16.08
C VAL A 554 12.84 20.72 -17.50
N SER A 555 12.90 19.39 -17.68
CA SER A 555 12.71 18.75 -18.98
C SER A 555 11.33 19.00 -19.57
N GLU A 556 10.26 18.82 -18.79
CA GLU A 556 8.89 19.10 -19.24
C GLU A 556 8.71 20.57 -19.64
N ARG A 557 9.26 21.51 -18.87
CA ARG A 557 9.21 22.95 -19.19
C ARG A 557 9.99 23.29 -20.46
N VAL A 558 11.17 22.71 -20.64
CA VAL A 558 11.99 22.92 -21.85
C VAL A 558 11.26 22.40 -23.09
N ILE A 559 10.71 21.19 -23.04
CA ILE A 559 9.96 20.59 -24.15
C ILE A 559 8.74 21.45 -24.50
N ALA A 560 7.88 21.74 -23.52
CA ALA A 560 6.67 22.53 -23.75
C ALA A 560 6.98 23.95 -24.24
N SER A 561 8.03 24.60 -23.70
CA SER A 561 8.46 25.93 -24.14
C SER A 561 9.02 25.88 -25.56
N ALA A 562 9.82 24.87 -25.92
CA ALA A 562 10.38 24.73 -27.25
C ALA A 562 9.29 24.54 -28.31
N GLU A 563 8.34 23.63 -28.07
CA GLU A 563 7.22 23.37 -28.98
C GLU A 563 6.34 24.62 -29.17
N LEU A 564 5.94 25.27 -28.07
CA LEU A 564 5.11 26.47 -28.12
C LEU A 564 5.81 27.63 -28.85
N ARG A 565 7.08 27.87 -28.53
CA ARG A 565 7.86 28.94 -29.17
C ARG A 565 8.13 28.65 -30.63
N TYR A 566 8.38 27.40 -30.99
CA TYR A 566 8.51 27.01 -32.40
C TYR A 566 7.22 27.29 -33.19
N GLN A 567 6.05 26.85 -32.69
CA GLN A 567 4.77 27.12 -33.33
C GLN A 567 4.50 28.62 -33.48
N GLN A 568 4.74 29.40 -32.42
CA GLN A 568 4.59 30.86 -32.45
C GLN A 568 5.54 31.51 -33.47
N TRP A 569 6.76 30.99 -33.62
CA TRP A 569 7.74 31.45 -34.61
C TRP A 569 7.24 31.19 -36.03
N MET A 570 6.81 29.96 -36.33
CA MET A 570 6.29 29.57 -37.63
C MET A 570 5.05 30.39 -38.02
N ASN A 571 4.16 30.66 -37.05
CA ASN A 571 2.97 31.49 -37.25
C ASN A 571 3.26 32.99 -37.28
N LYS A 572 4.54 33.41 -37.21
CA LYS A 572 4.99 34.81 -37.20
C LYS A 572 4.40 35.67 -36.06
N THR A 573 3.88 35.05 -35.01
CA THR A 573 3.27 35.72 -33.84
C THR A 573 4.29 36.10 -32.76
N LEU A 574 5.53 35.60 -32.88
CA LEU A 574 6.60 35.76 -31.90
C LEU A 574 7.30 37.13 -32.07
N ARG A 575 7.31 37.96 -31.01
CA ARG A 575 7.97 39.29 -31.01
C ARG A 575 9.49 39.17 -31.00
N SER A 576 10.20 40.17 -31.54
CA SER A 576 11.68 40.15 -31.67
C SER A 576 12.42 39.78 -30.38
N ARG A 577 12.06 40.35 -29.23
CA ARG A 577 12.67 39.99 -27.93
C ARG A 577 12.45 38.53 -27.55
N GLN A 578 11.25 38.00 -27.80
CA GLN A 578 10.91 36.61 -27.53
C GLN A 578 11.67 35.67 -28.49
N ARG A 579 11.96 36.11 -29.72
CA ARG A 579 12.77 35.37 -30.71
C ARG A 579 14.20 35.19 -30.21
N HIS A 580 14.81 36.27 -29.72
CA HIS A 580 16.14 36.22 -29.13
C HIS A 580 16.19 35.31 -27.91
N ASN A 581 15.20 35.40 -27.01
CA ASN A 581 15.11 34.50 -25.85
C ASN A 581 14.96 33.04 -26.25
N TYR A 582 14.20 32.75 -27.31
CA TYR A 582 14.05 31.39 -27.82
C TYR A 582 15.37 30.82 -28.37
N LEU A 583 16.11 31.61 -29.16
CA LEU A 583 17.44 31.20 -29.64
C LEU A 583 18.44 30.99 -28.49
N ARG A 584 18.41 31.85 -27.46
CA ARG A 584 19.22 31.65 -26.23
C ARG A 584 18.88 30.33 -25.54
N MET A 585 17.59 30.04 -25.37
CA MET A 585 17.15 28.76 -24.82
C MET A 585 17.71 27.57 -25.61
N LEU A 586 17.53 27.56 -26.95
CA LEU A 586 18.02 26.48 -27.82
C LEU A 586 19.54 26.28 -27.71
N ASN A 587 20.30 27.35 -27.47
CA ASN A 587 21.73 27.25 -27.20
C ASN A 587 22.02 26.71 -25.79
N SER A 588 21.34 27.21 -24.76
CA SER A 588 21.54 26.76 -23.37
C SER A 588 21.19 25.29 -23.17
N ILE A 589 20.14 24.77 -23.81
CA ILE A 589 19.72 23.38 -23.64
C ILE A 589 20.74 22.36 -24.15
N LYS A 590 21.59 22.74 -25.13
CA LYS A 590 22.70 21.89 -25.62
C LYS A 590 23.72 21.60 -24.52
N PHE A 591 23.91 22.54 -23.59
CA PHE A 591 24.82 22.38 -22.46
C PHE A 591 24.12 21.81 -21.23
N LEU A 592 22.86 22.21 -21.00
CA LEU A 592 22.11 21.78 -19.84
C LEU A 592 21.73 20.29 -19.91
N SER A 593 21.47 19.74 -21.10
CA SER A 593 21.16 18.31 -21.27
C SER A 593 22.26 17.39 -20.71
N PRO A 594 23.54 17.51 -21.11
CA PRO A 594 24.63 16.74 -20.50
C PRO A 594 24.76 16.90 -18.98
N VAL A 595 24.53 18.10 -18.45
CA VAL A 595 24.60 18.35 -16.99
C VAL A 595 23.48 17.63 -16.24
N LEU A 596 22.25 17.69 -16.75
CA LEU A 596 21.13 16.97 -16.13
C LEU A 596 21.36 15.45 -16.21
N ARG A 597 21.89 14.92 -17.31
CA ARG A 597 22.26 13.51 -17.44
C ARG A 597 23.34 13.11 -16.42
N LEU A 598 24.37 13.96 -16.24
CA LEU A 598 25.39 13.76 -15.21
C LEU A 598 24.78 13.70 -13.80
N ILE A 599 23.86 14.62 -13.48
CA ILE A 599 23.15 14.63 -12.19
C ILE A 599 22.37 13.32 -12.01
N LEU A 600 21.67 12.83 -13.04
CA LEU A 600 20.95 11.56 -12.97
C LEU A 600 21.89 10.37 -12.71
N VAL A 601 23.06 10.34 -13.36
CA VAL A 601 24.07 9.30 -13.14
C VAL A 601 24.61 9.36 -11.71
N LEU A 602 24.91 10.55 -11.20
CA LEU A 602 25.33 10.76 -9.82
C LEU A 602 24.26 10.25 -8.84
N ILE A 603 22.98 10.58 -9.06
CA ILE A 603 21.89 10.08 -8.22
C ILE A 603 21.89 8.55 -8.18
N THR A 604 22.05 7.88 -9.32
CA THR A 604 22.04 6.42 -9.39
C THR A 604 23.27 5.78 -8.75
N LEU A 605 24.46 6.36 -8.93
CA LEU A 605 25.69 5.89 -8.29
C LEU A 605 25.63 6.03 -6.75
N GLU A 606 25.09 7.15 -6.27
CA GLU A 606 24.81 7.35 -4.84
C GLU A 606 23.75 6.38 -4.32
N LEU A 607 22.73 6.08 -5.14
CA LEU A 607 21.65 5.16 -4.80
C LEU A 607 22.15 3.72 -4.62
N VAL A 608 22.99 3.21 -5.52
CA VAL A 608 23.57 1.86 -5.41
C VAL A 608 24.36 1.69 -4.11
N ASN A 609 24.98 2.77 -3.63
CA ASN A 609 25.77 2.79 -2.40
C ASN A 609 25.03 3.42 -1.21
N ILE A 610 23.70 3.53 -1.26
CA ILE A 610 22.93 4.36 -0.31
C ILE A 610 23.16 3.96 1.15
N HIS A 611 23.31 2.66 1.42
CA HIS A 611 23.50 2.12 2.77
C HIS A 611 24.84 2.50 3.41
N PHE A 612 25.84 2.94 2.64
CA PHE A 612 27.09 3.47 3.18
C PHE A 612 26.91 4.76 3.96
N VAL A 613 25.76 5.44 3.82
CA VAL A 613 25.45 6.63 4.61
C VAL A 613 25.48 6.33 6.11
N CYS A 614 25.12 5.11 6.51
CA CYS A 614 25.11 4.67 7.90
C CYS A 614 26.51 4.55 8.50
N LYS A 615 27.56 4.48 7.66
CA LYS A 615 28.97 4.41 8.08
C LYS A 615 29.62 5.79 8.19
N LYS A 616 28.95 6.87 7.76
CA LYS A 616 29.51 8.23 7.86
C LYS A 616 29.46 8.73 9.30
N ASN A 617 30.54 9.39 9.73
CA ASN A 617 30.51 10.15 10.97
C ASN A 617 29.55 11.37 10.84
N PRO A 618 29.08 11.95 11.97
CA PRO A 618 28.10 13.04 11.94
C PRO A 618 28.55 14.27 11.13
N PHE A 619 29.85 14.58 11.12
CA PHE A 619 30.40 15.72 10.40
C PHE A 619 30.33 15.51 8.87
N ASP A 620 30.81 14.36 8.39
CA ASP A 620 30.77 14.00 6.97
C ASP A 620 29.34 13.84 6.47
N TYR A 621 28.46 13.27 7.30
CA TYR A 621 27.03 13.17 7.00
C TYR A 621 26.40 14.56 6.80
N GLN A 622 26.68 15.51 7.69
CA GLN A 622 26.18 16.89 7.55
C GLN A 622 26.74 17.58 6.31
N GLN A 623 28.02 17.40 5.99
CA GLN A 623 28.61 17.96 4.77
C GLN A 623 27.98 17.37 3.52
N TYR A 624 27.77 16.05 3.51
CA TYR A 624 27.14 15.34 2.40
C TYR A 624 25.69 15.81 2.17
N ILE A 625 24.88 15.91 3.22
CA ILE A 625 23.51 16.46 3.11
C ILE A 625 23.52 17.91 2.63
N LYS A 626 24.42 18.76 3.13
CA LYS A 626 24.55 20.15 2.68
C LYS A 626 24.87 20.20 1.18
N PHE A 627 25.72 19.30 0.70
CA PHE A 627 26.01 19.17 -0.73
C PHE A 627 24.75 18.79 -1.52
N LEU A 628 24.04 17.72 -1.13
CA LEU A 628 22.82 17.31 -1.84
C LEU A 628 21.75 18.41 -1.84
N LYS A 629 21.55 19.11 -0.72
CA LYS A 629 20.65 20.26 -0.64
C LYS A 629 21.09 21.40 -1.57
N SER A 630 22.38 21.58 -1.79
CA SER A 630 22.87 22.57 -2.76
C SER A 630 22.61 22.18 -4.22
N VAL A 631 22.63 20.87 -4.54
CA VAL A 631 22.22 20.35 -5.85
C VAL A 631 20.72 20.49 -6.03
N LEU A 632 19.92 20.21 -4.99
CA LEU A 632 18.48 20.44 -4.99
C LEU A 632 18.14 21.91 -5.21
N GLN A 633 18.76 22.83 -4.48
CA GLN A 633 18.56 24.26 -4.67
C GLN A 633 18.90 24.70 -6.10
N TYR A 634 19.95 24.12 -6.68
CA TYR A 634 20.31 24.37 -8.08
C TYR A 634 19.20 23.92 -9.03
N THR A 635 18.68 22.69 -8.88
CA THR A 635 17.61 22.19 -9.77
C THR A 635 16.28 22.92 -9.58
N GLU A 636 15.93 23.34 -8.37
CA GLU A 636 14.77 24.22 -8.10
C GLU A 636 14.91 25.59 -8.78
N ASN A 637 16.12 26.16 -8.76
CA ASN A 637 16.41 27.41 -9.47
C ASN A 637 16.30 27.22 -10.99
N LEU A 638 16.78 26.10 -11.53
CA LEU A 638 16.62 25.78 -12.95
C LEU A 638 15.14 25.73 -13.36
N VAL A 639 14.30 25.06 -12.56
CA VAL A 639 12.84 25.00 -12.82
C VAL A 639 12.28 26.42 -12.90
N THR A 640 12.63 27.28 -11.94
CA THR A 640 12.19 28.68 -11.92
C THR A 640 12.69 29.47 -13.12
N TYR A 641 13.95 29.32 -13.50
CA TYR A 641 14.59 30.12 -14.56
C TYR A 641 14.19 29.68 -15.96
N ALA A 642 13.93 28.38 -16.16
CA ALA A 642 13.39 27.81 -17.39
C ALA A 642 11.89 28.08 -17.58
N SER A 643 11.22 28.74 -16.62
CA SER A 643 9.80 29.10 -16.78
C SER A 643 9.60 30.11 -17.91
N PRO A 644 8.48 30.03 -18.65
CA PRO A 644 8.14 30.98 -19.70
C PRO A 644 8.02 32.43 -19.23
N ASP A 645 7.83 32.66 -17.93
CA ASP A 645 7.72 34.00 -17.34
C ASP A 645 9.09 34.61 -17.04
N LYS A 646 10.06 33.80 -16.59
CA LYS A 646 11.39 34.28 -16.21
C LYS A 646 12.37 34.31 -17.39
N ASN A 647 12.46 33.22 -18.16
CA ASN A 647 13.41 33.04 -19.28
C ASN A 647 14.86 33.48 -18.99
N LYS A 648 15.40 33.06 -17.84
CA LYS A 648 16.73 33.48 -17.35
C LYS A 648 17.83 32.50 -17.79
N TRP A 649 18.07 32.43 -19.09
CA TRP A 649 18.96 31.43 -19.69
C TRP A 649 20.44 31.76 -19.48
N ASP A 650 20.82 33.03 -19.44
CA ASP A 650 22.20 33.45 -19.18
C ASP A 650 22.58 33.19 -17.71
N GLU A 651 21.70 33.54 -16.76
CA GLU A 651 21.89 33.23 -15.34
C GLU A 651 21.86 31.72 -15.05
N THR A 652 21.13 30.95 -15.87
CA THR A 652 21.13 29.48 -15.81
C THR A 652 22.52 28.92 -16.10
N MET A 653 23.23 29.45 -17.11
CA MET A 653 24.60 29.00 -17.44
C MET A 653 25.58 29.31 -16.30
N GLU A 654 25.46 30.48 -15.69
CA GLU A 654 26.31 30.89 -14.57
C GLU A 654 26.09 30.02 -13.32
N LEU A 655 24.82 29.70 -13.02
CA LEU A 655 24.45 28.77 -11.95
C LEU A 655 24.95 27.35 -12.23
N THR A 656 24.87 26.91 -13.48
CA THR A 656 25.34 25.59 -13.93
C THR A 656 26.83 25.43 -13.67
N ASN A 657 27.63 26.44 -14.02
CA ASN A 657 29.07 26.43 -13.75
C ASN A 657 29.36 26.30 -12.24
N LYS A 658 28.69 27.11 -11.41
CA LYS A 658 28.82 27.05 -9.94
C LYS A 658 28.44 25.68 -9.38
N ALA A 659 27.43 25.03 -9.94
CA ALA A 659 27.00 23.69 -9.52
C ALA A 659 28.05 22.62 -9.89
N LEU A 660 28.57 22.64 -11.11
CA LEU A 660 29.61 21.69 -11.55
C LEU A 660 30.90 21.82 -10.74
N ILE A 661 31.32 23.04 -10.38
CA ILE A 661 32.49 23.26 -9.48
C ILE A 661 32.26 22.57 -8.12
N LYS A 662 31.05 22.66 -7.57
CA LYS A 662 30.71 22.00 -6.30
C LYS A 662 30.71 20.47 -6.43
N ILE A 663 30.16 19.94 -7.52
CA ILE A 663 30.14 18.49 -7.82
C ILE A 663 31.58 17.96 -7.93
N ARG A 664 32.45 18.66 -8.64
CA ARG A 664 33.87 18.29 -8.73
C ARG A 664 34.55 18.33 -7.36
N LYS A 665 34.39 19.42 -6.62
CA LYS A 665 35.03 19.60 -5.30
C LYS A 665 34.61 18.55 -4.27
N ILE A 666 33.34 18.11 -4.27
CA ILE A 666 32.88 17.08 -3.33
C ILE A 666 33.42 15.69 -3.73
N SER A 667 33.55 15.44 -5.05
CA SER A 667 34.17 14.22 -5.61
C SER A 667 35.63 14.11 -5.19
N ASP A 668 36.41 15.21 -5.35
CA ASP A 668 37.81 15.27 -4.94
C ASP A 668 38.01 15.01 -3.44
N ARG A 669 37.03 15.41 -2.60
CA ARG A 669 37.05 15.20 -1.15
C ARG A 669 36.62 13.81 -0.72
N LYS A 670 36.22 12.92 -1.65
CA LYS A 670 35.70 11.57 -1.36
C LYS A 670 34.56 11.54 -0.34
N LEU A 671 33.73 12.60 -0.32
CA LEU A 671 32.60 12.74 0.60
C LEU A 671 31.31 12.11 0.06
N MET A 672 31.29 11.74 -1.22
CA MET A 672 30.23 10.97 -1.88
C MET A 672 30.09 9.55 -1.29
N LEU A 673 29.01 8.84 -1.62
CA LEU A 673 28.80 7.44 -1.17
C LEU A 673 29.47 6.41 -2.08
N MET A 674 29.87 6.82 -3.29
CA MET A 674 30.45 5.94 -4.30
C MET A 674 31.70 5.23 -3.79
N GLN A 675 31.63 3.91 -3.69
CA GLN A 675 32.74 3.01 -3.38
C GLN A 675 32.69 1.81 -4.34
N LEU A 676 33.84 1.16 -4.54
CA LEU A 676 33.96 -0.10 -5.29
C LEU A 676 33.45 -1.28 -4.45
#